data_AF-A0AAN7D9G3-F1
#
_entry.id   AF-A0AAN7D9G3-F1
#
_cell.length_a   1.000
_cell.length_b   1.000
_cell.length_c   1.000
_cell.angle_alpha   90.00
_cell.angle_beta   90.00
_cell.angle_gamma   90.00
#
_symmetry.space_group_name_H-M   'P 1'
#
loop_
_entity.id
_entity.type
_entity.pdbx_description
1 polymer ?
#
loop_
_entity_poly.entity_id
_entity_poly.type
_entity_poly.pdbx_seq_one_letter_code
_entity_poly.pdbx_strand_id
1 'polypeptide(L)'
;MFTTRSASSYNKLPFYTSYSRKSPRQRQKLLWRVALTALIVLFLLGRWHSSRKSTDTTAPLDTSNKPTAPTSHNNLEVTLPPPASSDAKDFKELTLARETKLSTVGTAIPKIVHFVYGLRDPNPTLDLIHYTAIKAAHDVLKPDKIMFHYHYMPVGDNFERARPMLTLNKVPLVEKVFDRPVSHYAHRADVVRLQVLEEFGGIYLDLDLISVKPVDHLLDREFIMAQEGVDGSVGLCNAMIMARPHSRFVQRWFATYALFDSAEWNYHSVILPGKLAPFFRNEITVLNHTAFFWPLWDSHGLRTLYLEKSYDFSANLGTHIWESAANKNLMKDIDEKVVMEIDNSLYCQIRPLLLDGKPDPRPRSCRILSHTERADKLIGHWSLKEPTLAQRKETNPLPAQDDSGNDLNGLIRNGKYVDDSIYLSGDTSYIFLNMPTETSAKSMTVSWWMKTSSTSKDQMAMVIQTDNGRIYVSTHVLENGSLSFQVKTVRRNDQWEWAQIEDLALRPSPYAVDQEYHHYALVINDPKSNLGEPPIALYLDGYVASSSIHWTYPESIGSIVRGVWFGSIEPLNDRYQSPWDNSVNLQAYYREINIWEKGLSVAMVKDMVASTHMTLTTASKKKASKSKTNAATTTQAFSNEKSQLDQELEQEELEEDEELLWGANDQLDD
;
A
#
# COMPACT_ATOMS: atom_id res chain seq x y z
N MET A 1 12.71 -10.12 -67.20
CA MET A 1 14.14 -9.73 -67.29
C MET A 1 14.69 -9.73 -65.87
N PHE A 2 15.49 -10.75 -65.53
CA PHE A 2 16.37 -10.99 -64.35
C PHE A 2 16.04 -10.31 -63.00
N THR A 3 15.52 -10.99 -61.96
CA THR A 3 16.08 -12.00 -61.01
C THR A 3 17.17 -11.53 -60.05
N THR A 4 16.81 -11.67 -58.76
CA THR A 4 17.52 -11.66 -57.47
C THR A 4 18.94 -12.23 -57.39
N ARG A 5 19.75 -11.70 -56.44
CA ARG A 5 20.73 -12.48 -55.65
C ARG A 5 21.11 -11.81 -54.31
N SER A 6 21.35 -12.66 -53.32
CA SER A 6 21.61 -12.37 -51.91
C SER A 6 23.10 -12.35 -51.51
N ALA A 7 23.32 -11.88 -50.28
CA ALA A 7 24.30 -12.34 -49.27
C ALA A 7 25.76 -11.81 -49.30
N SER A 8 26.21 -11.28 -48.14
CA SER A 8 27.44 -11.73 -47.44
C SER A 8 27.61 -11.03 -46.09
N SER A 9 28.04 -11.80 -45.08
CA SER A 9 28.43 -11.43 -43.72
C SER A 9 29.97 -11.33 -43.53
N TYR A 10 30.40 -10.78 -42.39
CA TYR A 10 31.64 -11.00 -41.60
C TYR A 10 32.64 -9.83 -41.34
N ASN A 11 32.65 -9.40 -40.06
CA ASN A 11 33.74 -9.09 -39.09
C ASN A 11 35.08 -8.40 -39.49
N LYS A 12 35.43 -7.29 -38.79
CA LYS A 12 36.52 -7.15 -37.77
C LYS A 12 36.83 -5.66 -37.42
N LEU A 13 36.99 -5.38 -36.10
CA LEU A 13 37.55 -4.17 -35.42
C LEU A 13 39.02 -3.84 -35.88
N PRO A 14 39.71 -2.71 -35.54
CA PRO A 14 39.65 -1.91 -34.28
C PRO A 14 40.07 -0.38 -34.27
N PHE A 15 40.01 0.25 -33.08
CA PHE A 15 40.70 1.47 -32.54
C PHE A 15 40.99 2.72 -33.42
N TYR A 16 40.49 3.91 -33.03
CA TYR A 16 41.29 5.04 -32.52
C TYR A 16 40.43 6.25 -32.08
N THR A 17 40.71 6.75 -30.88
CA THR A 17 40.26 8.03 -30.32
C THR A 17 40.91 9.22 -31.05
N SER A 18 40.14 10.26 -31.39
CA SER A 18 40.69 11.61 -31.59
C SER A 18 39.81 12.68 -30.95
N TYR A 19 40.44 13.48 -30.10
CA TYR A 19 39.88 14.66 -29.43
C TYR A 19 39.57 15.75 -30.46
N SER A 20 38.29 16.06 -30.65
CA SER A 20 37.86 17.25 -31.38
C SER A 20 37.89 18.48 -30.47
N ARG A 21 38.66 19.50 -30.86
CA ARG A 21 38.70 20.84 -30.24
C ARG A 21 37.32 21.48 -30.35
N LYS A 22 36.62 21.64 -29.22
CA LYS A 22 35.34 22.35 -29.14
C LYS A 22 35.47 23.79 -29.66
N SER A 23 34.50 24.21 -30.48
CA SER A 23 34.48 25.52 -31.15
C SER A 23 34.30 26.69 -30.16
N PRO A 24 34.72 27.93 -30.52
CA PRO A 24 34.65 29.10 -29.65
C PRO A 24 33.25 29.39 -29.07
N ARG A 25 32.18 29.04 -29.81
CA ARG A 25 30.78 29.19 -29.36
C ARG A 25 30.39 28.24 -28.23
N GLN A 26 31.02 27.06 -28.11
CA GLN A 26 30.76 26.13 -27.00
C GLN A 26 31.50 26.52 -25.72
N ARG A 27 32.69 27.14 -25.82
CA ARG A 27 33.39 27.72 -24.65
C ARG A 27 32.61 28.87 -24.03
N GLN A 28 31.94 29.69 -24.85
CA GLN A 28 31.11 30.78 -24.37
C GLN A 28 29.86 30.28 -23.62
N LYS A 29 29.20 29.21 -24.10
CA LYS A 29 28.08 28.56 -23.38
C LYS A 29 28.51 27.90 -22.07
N LEU A 30 29.71 27.33 -22.00
CA LEU A 30 30.26 26.76 -20.77
C LEU A 30 30.60 27.84 -19.74
N LEU A 31 31.20 28.96 -20.18
CA LEU A 31 31.47 30.12 -19.33
C LEU A 31 30.18 30.75 -18.79
N TRP A 32 29.12 30.85 -19.60
CA TRP A 32 27.81 31.31 -19.14
C TRP A 32 27.17 30.37 -18.10
N ARG A 33 27.31 29.05 -18.27
CA ARG A 33 26.79 28.07 -17.29
C ARG A 33 27.53 28.13 -15.96
N VAL A 34 28.85 28.33 -15.98
CA VAL A 34 29.68 28.48 -14.76
C VAL A 34 29.39 29.82 -14.05
N ALA A 35 29.19 30.91 -14.82
CA ALA A 35 28.81 32.20 -14.25
C ALA A 35 27.42 32.17 -13.60
N LEU A 36 26.46 31.47 -14.21
CA LEU A 36 25.11 31.30 -13.66
C LEU A 36 25.11 30.47 -12.38
N THR A 37 25.89 29.39 -12.32
CA THR A 37 26.04 28.59 -11.08
C THR A 37 26.75 29.38 -9.98
N ALA A 38 27.77 30.17 -10.31
CA ALA A 38 28.43 31.03 -9.32
C ALA A 38 27.49 32.11 -8.75
N LEU A 39 26.61 32.68 -9.58
CA LEU A 39 25.59 33.65 -9.14
C LEU A 39 24.53 33.01 -8.23
N ILE A 40 24.08 31.79 -8.52
CA ILE A 40 23.15 31.04 -7.67
C ILE A 40 23.79 30.71 -6.32
N VAL A 41 25.06 30.26 -6.31
CA VAL A 41 25.79 29.97 -5.06
C VAL A 41 26.00 31.24 -4.23
N LEU A 42 26.32 32.38 -4.85
CA LEU A 42 26.43 33.67 -4.15
C LEU A 42 25.09 34.17 -3.61
N PHE A 43 23.99 33.93 -4.31
CA PHE A 43 22.63 34.27 -3.85
C PHE A 43 22.22 33.41 -2.64
N LEU A 44 22.51 32.11 -2.67
CA LEU A 44 22.25 31.18 -1.55
C LEU A 44 23.11 31.49 -0.33
N LEU A 45 24.40 31.83 -0.51
CA LEU A 45 25.29 32.26 0.57
C LEU A 45 24.85 33.62 1.17
N GLY A 46 24.33 34.52 0.33
CA GLY A 46 23.76 35.80 0.77
C GLY A 46 22.50 35.64 1.63
N ARG A 47 21.62 34.68 1.29
CA ARG A 47 20.45 34.34 2.12
C ARG A 47 20.84 33.65 3.43
N TRP A 48 21.88 32.81 3.42
CA TRP A 48 22.38 32.14 4.61
C TRP A 48 22.96 33.11 5.65
N HIS A 49 23.61 34.21 5.21
CA HIS A 49 24.11 35.26 6.11
C HIS A 49 23.04 36.25 6.59
N SER A 50 21.92 36.39 5.89
CA SER A 50 20.81 37.26 6.31
C SER A 50 19.93 36.64 7.41
N SER A 51 19.91 35.31 7.52
CA SER A 51 19.11 34.56 8.52
C SER A 51 19.73 34.52 9.94
N ARG A 52 20.91 35.12 10.15
CA ARG A 52 21.64 35.04 11.44
C ARG A 52 21.50 36.26 12.37
N LYS A 53 20.49 37.13 12.20
CA LYS A 53 20.24 38.22 13.15
C LYS A 53 18.76 38.33 13.52
N SER A 54 18.52 38.30 14.84
CA SER A 54 17.26 38.61 15.56
C SER A 54 16.28 37.42 15.59
N THR A 55 15.72 36.95 16.71
CA THR A 55 15.75 37.37 18.13
C THR A 55 15.16 36.23 18.97
N ASP A 56 15.67 36.06 20.19
CA ASP A 56 15.08 35.28 21.26
C ASP A 56 13.60 35.61 21.49
N THR A 57 12.74 34.60 21.54
CA THR A 57 11.58 34.60 22.43
C THR A 57 11.16 33.17 22.73
N THR A 58 11.27 32.81 24.01
CA THR A 58 10.84 31.54 24.59
C THR A 58 9.31 31.46 24.65
N ALA A 59 8.73 30.44 24.01
CA ALA A 59 7.37 29.97 24.28
C ALA A 59 7.35 28.43 24.21
N PRO A 60 6.52 27.74 25.02
CA PRO A 60 6.70 26.32 25.32
C PRO A 60 6.29 25.43 24.14
N LEU A 61 7.06 24.36 23.91
CA LEU A 61 6.64 23.25 23.05
C LEU A 61 5.40 22.59 23.63
N ASP A 62 4.27 22.72 22.94
CA ASP A 62 3.09 21.91 23.19
C ASP A 62 3.34 20.50 22.65
N THR A 63 3.25 19.52 23.55
CA THR A 63 3.56 18.11 23.34
C THR A 63 2.26 17.34 23.29
N SER A 64 1.60 17.29 22.13
CA SER A 64 0.37 16.50 21.98
C SER A 64 0.02 16.06 20.55
N ASN A 65 0.99 15.69 19.70
CA ASN A 65 0.67 14.89 18.50
C ASN A 65 0.74 13.40 18.82
N LYS A 66 -0.38 12.90 19.34
CA LYS A 66 -0.67 11.48 19.57
C LYS A 66 -1.51 11.01 18.36
N PRO A 67 -1.10 10.02 17.55
CA PRO A 67 -2.00 9.40 16.60
C PRO A 67 -2.90 8.44 17.37
N THR A 68 -3.93 8.97 18.00
CA THR A 68 -5.04 8.16 18.49
C THR A 68 -5.95 7.83 17.32
N ALA A 69 -6.34 6.56 17.17
CA ALA A 69 -7.54 6.20 16.43
C ALA A 69 -8.68 7.16 16.85
N PRO A 70 -9.49 7.69 15.92
CA PRO A 70 -10.39 8.80 16.21
C PRO A 70 -11.50 8.34 17.16
N THR A 71 -11.31 8.55 18.46
CA THR A 71 -12.34 8.46 19.49
C THR A 71 -12.59 9.84 20.08
N SER A 72 -13.30 10.69 19.33
CA SER A 72 -14.09 11.80 19.85
C SER A 72 -15.05 12.24 18.74
N HIS A 73 -16.36 12.27 19.00
CA HIS A 73 -17.44 12.71 18.11
C HIS A 73 -17.01 13.46 16.83
N ASN A 74 -16.60 12.71 15.78
CA ASN A 74 -16.40 13.30 14.46
C ASN A 74 -17.80 13.63 13.94
N ASN A 75 -18.12 14.92 13.89
CA ASN A 75 -19.28 15.36 13.13
C ASN A 75 -19.08 14.89 11.69
N LEU A 76 -20.00 14.03 11.22
CA LEU A 76 -19.98 13.48 9.87
C LEU A 76 -19.93 14.59 8.81
N GLU A 77 -20.64 15.69 9.06
CA GLU A 77 -20.67 16.89 8.23
C GLU A 77 -19.66 17.94 8.73
N VAL A 78 -18.96 18.54 7.78
CA VAL A 78 -17.96 19.60 8.01
C VAL A 78 -18.61 20.95 7.77
N THR A 79 -18.41 21.88 8.71
CA THR A 79 -18.81 23.28 8.51
C THR A 79 -17.71 24.01 7.75
N LEU A 80 -18.02 24.42 6.51
CA LEU A 80 -17.08 25.18 5.70
C LEU A 80 -16.91 26.62 6.23
N PRO A 81 -15.68 27.11 6.41
CA PRO A 81 -15.44 28.50 6.75
C PRO A 81 -15.91 29.43 5.60
N PRO A 82 -16.32 30.67 5.90
CA PRO A 82 -16.56 31.65 4.85
C PRO A 82 -15.25 31.93 4.09
N PRO A 83 -15.29 32.07 2.75
CA PRO A 83 -14.09 32.35 1.97
C PRO A 83 -13.54 33.74 2.31
N ALA A 84 -12.21 33.89 2.32
CA ALA A 84 -11.58 35.21 2.45
C ALA A 84 -11.68 35.98 1.12
N SER A 85 -11.64 37.31 1.19
CA SER A 85 -11.71 38.16 -0.01
C SER A 85 -10.54 37.93 -0.97
N SER A 86 -9.38 37.53 -0.45
CA SER A 86 -8.20 37.12 -1.22
C SER A 86 -8.46 35.89 -2.08
N ASP A 87 -9.30 34.97 -1.61
CA ASP A 87 -9.49 33.64 -2.22
C ASP A 87 -10.28 33.73 -3.53
N ALA A 88 -11.00 34.83 -3.74
CA ALA A 88 -11.70 35.11 -4.99
C ALA A 88 -10.81 35.81 -6.02
N LYS A 89 -9.63 36.28 -5.63
CA LYS A 89 -8.74 37.02 -6.53
C LYS A 89 -8.11 36.05 -7.53
N ASP A 90 -8.15 36.40 -8.81
CA ASP A 90 -7.59 35.60 -9.92
C ASP A 90 -8.23 34.21 -10.11
N PHE A 91 -9.39 33.94 -9.49
CA PHE A 91 -10.11 32.67 -9.58
C PHE A 91 -11.13 32.67 -10.74
N LYS A 92 -10.67 32.34 -11.96
CA LYS A 92 -11.46 32.45 -13.21
C LYS A 92 -12.67 31.52 -13.22
N GLU A 93 -12.53 30.32 -12.67
CA GLU A 93 -13.55 29.30 -12.56
C GLU A 93 -14.71 29.77 -11.68
N LEU A 94 -14.43 30.51 -10.60
CA LEU A 94 -15.45 31.09 -9.74
C LEU A 94 -16.33 32.11 -10.49
N THR A 95 -15.74 32.89 -11.40
CA THR A 95 -16.51 33.83 -12.23
C THR A 95 -17.49 33.08 -13.11
N LEU A 96 -17.04 32.03 -13.84
CA LEU A 96 -17.93 31.20 -14.64
C LEU A 96 -19.01 30.51 -13.79
N ALA A 97 -18.63 29.96 -12.65
CA ALA A 97 -19.55 29.32 -11.72
C ALA A 97 -20.65 30.30 -11.22
N ARG A 98 -20.31 31.57 -10.97
CA ARG A 98 -21.27 32.60 -10.56
C ARG A 98 -22.21 33.03 -11.68
N GLU A 99 -21.69 33.16 -12.90
CA GLU A 99 -22.43 33.61 -14.08
C GLU A 99 -23.28 32.50 -14.71
N THR A 100 -23.07 31.24 -14.31
CA THR A 100 -23.83 30.09 -14.77
C THR A 100 -25.33 30.28 -14.53
N LYS A 101 -26.11 30.24 -15.61
CA LYS A 101 -27.57 30.28 -15.54
C LYS A 101 -28.10 28.93 -15.07
N LEU A 102 -28.67 28.91 -13.87
CA LEU A 102 -29.19 27.70 -13.25
C LEU A 102 -30.54 27.28 -13.84
N SER A 103 -30.67 25.99 -14.11
CA SER A 103 -31.93 25.29 -14.35
C SER A 103 -32.62 24.89 -13.04
N THR A 104 -33.88 24.50 -13.13
CA THR A 104 -34.69 24.08 -11.97
C THR A 104 -34.10 22.82 -11.34
N VAL A 105 -33.81 22.90 -10.04
CA VAL A 105 -33.26 21.80 -9.24
C VAL A 105 -34.35 20.76 -8.93
N GLY A 106 -33.98 19.48 -8.92
CA GLY A 106 -34.82 18.40 -8.42
C GLY A 106 -35.20 18.54 -6.95
N THR A 107 -36.16 17.72 -6.51
CA THR A 107 -36.74 17.82 -5.15
C THR A 107 -36.00 17.02 -4.09
N ALA A 108 -35.36 15.90 -4.46
CA ALA A 108 -34.61 15.01 -3.58
C ALA A 108 -33.52 14.27 -4.38
N ILE A 109 -32.53 13.69 -3.71
CA ILE A 109 -31.53 12.81 -4.33
C ILE A 109 -32.22 11.48 -4.63
N PRO A 110 -32.37 11.07 -5.90
CA PRO A 110 -32.96 9.78 -6.23
C PRO A 110 -32.10 8.64 -5.70
N LYS A 111 -32.72 7.53 -5.30
CA LYS A 111 -31.98 6.36 -4.80
C LYS A 111 -31.49 5.48 -5.96
N ILE A 112 -30.77 6.11 -6.88
CA ILE A 112 -30.17 5.51 -8.07
C ILE A 112 -28.66 5.51 -7.86
N VAL A 113 -28.01 4.36 -7.99
CA VAL A 113 -26.54 4.29 -7.94
C VAL A 113 -25.98 4.33 -9.35
N HIS A 114 -24.90 5.08 -9.55
CA HIS A 114 -24.21 5.22 -10.83
C HIS A 114 -22.77 4.73 -10.73
N PHE A 115 -22.39 3.83 -11.63
CA PHE A 115 -20.99 3.44 -11.89
C PHE A 115 -20.62 3.81 -13.32
N VAL A 116 -19.38 4.24 -13.55
CA VAL A 116 -18.83 4.56 -14.88
C VAL A 116 -17.63 3.66 -15.14
N TYR A 117 -17.59 2.98 -16.29
CA TYR A 117 -16.47 2.10 -16.64
C TYR A 117 -16.31 1.90 -18.15
N GLY A 118 -15.22 1.26 -18.57
CA GLY A 118 -15.01 0.86 -19.97
C GLY A 118 -14.84 2.05 -20.91
N LEU A 119 -14.05 3.05 -20.52
CA LEU A 119 -13.76 4.28 -21.29
C LEU A 119 -12.34 4.32 -21.88
N ARG A 120 -11.55 3.26 -21.68
CA ARG A 120 -10.16 3.13 -22.16
C ARG A 120 -10.12 2.24 -23.40
N ASP A 121 -10.15 0.92 -23.21
CA ASP A 121 -9.94 -0.07 -24.26
C ASP A 121 -11.17 -0.98 -24.50
N PRO A 122 -11.30 -1.59 -25.70
CA PRO A 122 -12.32 -2.59 -25.97
C PRO A 122 -12.21 -3.82 -25.07
N ASN A 123 -13.35 -4.45 -24.78
CA ASN A 123 -13.47 -5.67 -23.96
C ASN A 123 -12.85 -5.56 -22.55
N PRO A 124 -13.13 -4.50 -21.77
CA PRO A 124 -12.61 -4.38 -20.41
C PRO A 124 -13.17 -5.51 -19.54
N THR A 125 -12.45 -5.90 -18.49
CA THR A 125 -12.92 -6.90 -17.51
C THR A 125 -13.26 -6.23 -16.18
N LEU A 126 -14.13 -6.86 -15.38
CA LEU A 126 -14.24 -6.50 -13.97
C LEU A 126 -13.37 -7.43 -13.13
N ASP A 127 -12.57 -6.87 -12.25
CA ASP A 127 -11.86 -7.62 -11.23
C ASP A 127 -12.78 -7.93 -10.04
N LEU A 128 -12.32 -8.79 -9.13
CA LEU A 128 -13.12 -9.20 -7.98
C LEU A 128 -13.54 -7.99 -7.13
N ILE A 129 -12.64 -7.02 -6.98
CA ILE A 129 -12.91 -5.79 -6.23
C ILE A 129 -14.04 -4.96 -6.86
N HIS A 130 -14.08 -4.82 -8.18
CA HIS A 130 -15.18 -4.16 -8.90
C HIS A 130 -16.52 -4.86 -8.67
N TYR A 131 -16.52 -6.20 -8.72
CA TYR A 131 -17.71 -6.98 -8.38
C TYR A 131 -18.16 -6.70 -6.94
N THR A 132 -17.23 -6.70 -5.96
CA THR A 132 -17.58 -6.44 -4.56
C THR A 132 -18.09 -5.02 -4.33
N ALA A 133 -17.60 -4.01 -5.06
CA ALA A 133 -18.13 -2.64 -4.99
C ALA A 133 -19.58 -2.56 -5.46
N ILE A 134 -19.90 -3.20 -6.60
CA ILE A 134 -21.27 -3.30 -7.12
C ILE A 134 -22.16 -4.07 -6.14
N LYS A 135 -21.68 -5.21 -5.61
CA LYS A 135 -22.43 -6.02 -4.66
C LYS A 135 -22.69 -5.27 -3.35
N ALA A 136 -21.70 -4.53 -2.84
CA ALA A 136 -21.84 -3.68 -1.67
C ALA A 136 -22.90 -2.60 -1.89
N ALA A 137 -22.86 -1.90 -3.03
CA ALA A 137 -23.88 -0.91 -3.36
C ALA A 137 -25.29 -1.54 -3.41
N HIS A 138 -25.43 -2.71 -4.04
CA HIS A 138 -26.69 -3.44 -4.10
C HIS A 138 -27.22 -3.84 -2.72
N ASP A 139 -26.40 -4.51 -1.91
CA ASP A 139 -26.83 -5.11 -0.64
C ASP A 139 -27.01 -4.09 0.48
N VAL A 140 -26.13 -3.09 0.54
CA VAL A 140 -26.05 -2.11 1.63
C VAL A 140 -26.93 -0.90 1.34
N LEU A 141 -26.79 -0.29 0.15
CA LEU A 141 -27.56 0.90 -0.19
C LEU A 141 -28.99 0.54 -0.58
N LYS A 142 -29.23 -0.64 -1.16
CA LYS A 142 -30.55 -1.09 -1.64
C LYS A 142 -31.22 -0.04 -2.54
N PRO A 143 -30.58 0.31 -3.67
CA PRO A 143 -31.10 1.32 -4.58
C PRO A 143 -32.29 0.80 -5.40
N ASP A 144 -33.07 1.72 -5.97
CA ASP A 144 -34.15 1.39 -6.90
C ASP A 144 -33.60 0.77 -8.20
N LYS A 145 -32.40 1.21 -8.61
CA LYS A 145 -31.62 0.64 -9.72
C LYS A 145 -30.14 1.03 -9.58
N ILE A 146 -29.27 0.21 -10.18
CA ILE A 146 -27.85 0.53 -10.37
C ILE A 146 -27.64 0.77 -11.86
N MET A 147 -27.36 2.01 -12.24
CA MET A 147 -27.02 2.38 -13.62
C MET A 147 -25.53 2.19 -13.88
N PHE A 148 -25.21 1.36 -14.86
CA PHE A 148 -23.83 1.09 -15.27
C PHE A 148 -23.56 1.76 -16.61
N HIS A 149 -22.79 2.86 -16.57
CA HIS A 149 -22.49 3.70 -17.72
C HIS A 149 -21.20 3.24 -18.38
N TYR A 150 -21.27 2.83 -19.65
CA TYR A 150 -20.10 2.28 -20.35
C TYR A 150 -20.00 2.70 -21.81
N HIS A 151 -18.79 2.76 -22.34
CA HIS A 151 -18.57 2.86 -23.78
C HIS A 151 -18.30 1.48 -24.38
N TYR A 152 -17.24 0.82 -23.89
CA TYR A 152 -16.92 -0.57 -24.16
C TYR A 152 -17.56 -1.45 -23.09
N MET A 153 -18.39 -2.41 -23.52
CA MET A 153 -19.10 -3.29 -22.59
C MET A 153 -18.10 -4.23 -21.91
N PRO A 154 -18.13 -4.36 -20.58
CA PRO A 154 -17.24 -5.31 -19.93
C PRO A 154 -17.59 -6.76 -20.27
N VAL A 155 -16.58 -7.62 -20.14
CA VAL A 155 -16.67 -9.07 -20.30
C VAL A 155 -16.08 -9.78 -19.08
N GLY A 156 -16.21 -11.11 -19.03
CA GLY A 156 -15.64 -11.94 -17.97
C GLY A 156 -16.60 -12.24 -16.81
N ASP A 157 -16.18 -13.18 -15.96
CA ASP A 157 -17.06 -13.84 -14.99
C ASP A 157 -17.62 -12.87 -13.93
N ASN A 158 -16.80 -11.95 -13.43
CA ASN A 158 -17.22 -10.94 -12.46
C ASN A 158 -18.26 -9.97 -13.03
N PHE A 159 -18.16 -9.63 -14.32
CA PHE A 159 -19.17 -8.82 -14.98
C PHE A 159 -20.49 -9.59 -15.13
N GLU A 160 -20.46 -10.83 -15.60
CA GLU A 160 -21.67 -11.65 -15.73
C GLU A 160 -22.33 -11.92 -14.37
N ARG A 161 -21.52 -12.04 -13.29
CA ARG A 161 -22.02 -12.13 -11.92
C ARG A 161 -22.64 -10.82 -11.42
N ALA A 162 -22.09 -9.67 -11.81
CA ALA A 162 -22.63 -8.34 -11.48
C ALA A 162 -23.90 -8.00 -12.27
N ARG A 163 -23.96 -8.44 -13.53
CA ARG A 163 -24.95 -8.05 -14.54
C ARG A 163 -26.42 -8.11 -14.10
N PRO A 164 -26.90 -9.11 -13.33
CA PRO A 164 -28.28 -9.13 -12.86
C PRO A 164 -28.67 -7.95 -11.95
N MET A 165 -27.69 -7.27 -11.34
CA MET A 165 -27.90 -6.10 -10.48
C MET A 165 -27.89 -4.78 -11.28
N LEU A 166 -27.53 -4.81 -12.57
CA LEU A 166 -27.19 -3.63 -13.36
C LEU A 166 -28.27 -3.28 -14.40
N THR A 167 -28.53 -1.98 -14.54
CA THR A 167 -29.19 -1.37 -15.68
C THR A 167 -28.12 -0.77 -16.59
N LEU A 168 -27.88 -1.42 -17.72
CA LEU A 168 -26.82 -1.05 -18.67
C LEU A 168 -27.20 0.22 -19.45
N ASN A 169 -26.31 1.21 -19.45
CA ASN A 169 -26.46 2.45 -20.21
C ASN A 169 -25.20 2.73 -21.04
N LYS A 170 -25.32 2.68 -22.38
CA LYS A 170 -24.18 2.95 -23.26
C LYS A 170 -23.99 4.45 -23.45
N VAL A 171 -22.79 4.96 -23.19
CA VAL A 171 -22.42 6.37 -23.37
C VAL A 171 -21.43 6.55 -24.52
N PRO A 172 -21.44 7.71 -25.22
CA PRO A 172 -20.41 8.03 -26.19
C PRO A 172 -19.06 8.22 -25.49
N LEU A 173 -17.98 8.00 -26.22
CA LEU A 173 -16.65 8.29 -25.71
C LEU A 173 -16.46 9.81 -25.63
N VAL A 174 -16.07 10.31 -24.47
CA VAL A 174 -15.81 11.74 -24.29
C VAL A 174 -14.44 12.07 -24.86
N GLU A 175 -14.41 12.66 -26.05
CA GLU A 175 -13.17 13.17 -26.66
C GLU A 175 -12.92 14.64 -26.32
N LYS A 176 -13.98 15.36 -25.91
CA LYS A 176 -13.97 16.79 -25.63
C LYS A 176 -15.07 17.15 -24.63
N VAL A 177 -14.81 18.17 -23.83
CA VAL A 177 -15.77 18.80 -22.92
C VAL A 177 -15.77 20.30 -23.20
N PHE A 178 -16.91 20.85 -23.60
CA PHE A 178 -16.97 22.15 -24.29
C PHE A 178 -15.99 22.17 -25.47
N ASP A 179 -15.06 23.12 -25.50
CA ASP A 179 -14.01 23.24 -26.52
C ASP A 179 -12.65 22.67 -26.07
N ARG A 180 -12.62 21.91 -24.96
CA ARG A 180 -11.39 21.36 -24.37
C ARG A 180 -11.24 19.88 -24.70
N PRO A 181 -10.07 19.42 -25.19
CA PRO A 181 -9.83 18.01 -25.45
C PRO A 181 -9.76 17.20 -24.14
N VAL A 182 -10.22 15.95 -24.19
CA VAL A 182 -10.14 15.00 -23.08
C VAL A 182 -9.48 13.72 -23.59
N SER A 183 -8.21 13.54 -23.27
CA SER A 183 -7.40 12.39 -23.72
C SER A 183 -7.47 11.23 -22.75
N HIS A 184 -7.32 11.48 -21.46
CA HIS A 184 -7.17 10.44 -20.44
C HIS A 184 -8.51 9.87 -19.98
N TYR A 185 -8.61 8.54 -19.84
CA TYR A 185 -9.87 7.85 -19.51
C TYR A 185 -10.44 8.24 -18.13
N ALA A 186 -9.58 8.57 -17.15
CA ALA A 186 -10.02 9.07 -15.85
C ALA A 186 -10.75 10.42 -15.98
N HIS A 187 -10.24 11.32 -16.82
CA HIS A 187 -10.92 12.59 -17.12
C HIS A 187 -12.20 12.40 -17.92
N ARG A 188 -12.26 11.38 -18.80
CA ARG A 188 -13.52 11.01 -19.46
C ARG A 188 -14.56 10.59 -18.42
N ALA A 189 -14.17 9.81 -17.42
CA ALA A 189 -15.03 9.40 -16.34
C ALA A 189 -15.50 10.59 -15.49
N ASP A 190 -14.62 11.57 -15.20
CA ASP A 190 -14.99 12.84 -14.54
C ASP A 190 -16.15 13.55 -15.27
N VAL A 191 -16.09 13.62 -16.61
CA VAL A 191 -17.12 14.28 -17.40
C VAL A 191 -18.43 13.48 -17.37
N VAL A 192 -18.36 12.17 -17.61
CA VAL A 192 -19.57 11.31 -17.63
C VAL A 192 -20.27 11.33 -16.28
N ARG A 193 -19.54 11.23 -15.15
CA ARG A 193 -20.16 11.22 -13.82
C ARG A 193 -20.91 12.51 -13.51
N LEU A 194 -20.39 13.68 -13.91
CA LEU A 194 -21.09 14.95 -13.73
C LEU A 194 -22.32 15.05 -14.65
N GLN A 195 -22.22 14.59 -15.90
CA GLN A 195 -23.36 14.58 -16.83
C GLN A 195 -24.49 13.69 -16.32
N VAL A 196 -24.20 12.48 -15.82
CA VAL A 196 -25.25 11.57 -15.34
C VAL A 196 -25.88 12.07 -14.04
N LEU A 197 -25.12 12.69 -13.14
CA LEU A 197 -25.66 13.30 -11.92
C LEU A 197 -26.47 14.57 -12.24
N GLU A 198 -26.11 15.32 -13.27
CA GLU A 198 -26.89 16.45 -13.75
C GLU A 198 -28.25 15.98 -14.29
N GLU A 199 -28.26 14.94 -15.13
CA GLU A 199 -29.46 14.44 -15.80
C GLU A 199 -30.37 13.64 -14.84
N PHE A 200 -29.80 12.68 -14.11
CA PHE A 200 -30.55 11.71 -13.32
C PHE A 200 -30.53 12.00 -11.82
N GLY A 201 -29.65 12.88 -11.33
CA GLY A 201 -29.28 12.90 -9.91
C GLY A 201 -28.66 11.57 -9.48
N GLY A 202 -28.72 11.28 -8.19
CA GLY A 202 -28.39 9.95 -7.66
C GLY A 202 -27.14 9.93 -6.78
N ILE A 203 -26.58 8.73 -6.64
CA ILE A 203 -25.40 8.39 -5.85
C ILE A 203 -24.36 7.84 -6.82
N TYR A 204 -23.36 8.64 -7.16
CA TYR A 204 -22.22 8.18 -7.93
C TYR A 204 -21.15 7.58 -7.01
N LEU A 205 -20.62 6.42 -7.40
CA LEU A 205 -19.50 5.74 -6.74
C LEU A 205 -18.48 5.28 -7.80
N ASP A 206 -17.19 5.41 -7.53
CA ASP A 206 -16.16 4.69 -8.30
C ASP A 206 -16.21 3.18 -8.02
N LEU A 207 -15.69 2.37 -8.95
CA LEU A 207 -15.72 0.89 -8.85
C LEU A 207 -14.75 0.31 -7.81
N ASP A 208 -13.94 1.14 -7.18
CA ASP A 208 -13.07 0.82 -6.05
C ASP A 208 -13.58 1.47 -4.74
N LEU A 209 -14.89 1.72 -4.66
CA LEU A 209 -15.54 2.18 -3.43
C LEU A 209 -16.52 1.13 -2.87
N ILE A 210 -16.22 0.64 -1.66
CA ILE A 210 -17.06 -0.33 -0.95
C ILE A 210 -18.02 0.41 -0.02
N SER A 211 -19.33 0.27 -0.28
CA SER A 211 -20.37 0.79 0.63
C SER A 211 -20.43 -0.02 1.92
N VAL A 212 -20.44 0.66 3.07
CA VAL A 212 -20.41 0.03 4.41
C VAL A 212 -21.73 0.23 5.16
N LYS A 213 -22.40 1.38 4.99
CA LYS A 213 -23.68 1.70 5.65
C LYS A 213 -24.71 2.32 4.71
N PRO A 214 -26.01 2.22 5.03
CA PRO A 214 -27.07 2.95 4.32
C PRO A 214 -26.89 4.46 4.43
N VAL A 215 -27.25 5.18 3.36
CA VAL A 215 -27.10 6.64 3.25
C VAL A 215 -28.45 7.37 3.10
N ASP A 216 -29.56 6.71 3.37
CA ASP A 216 -30.93 7.26 3.22
C ASP A 216 -31.12 8.59 3.97
N HIS A 217 -30.45 8.76 5.10
CA HIS A 217 -30.45 9.97 5.93
C HIS A 217 -29.80 11.20 5.26
N LEU A 218 -29.15 11.02 4.10
CA LEU A 218 -28.52 12.08 3.32
C LEU A 218 -29.32 12.44 2.06
N LEU A 219 -30.39 11.71 1.72
CA LEU A 219 -31.10 11.89 0.44
C LEU A 219 -31.92 13.19 0.36
N ASP A 220 -32.13 13.87 1.48
CA ASP A 220 -32.81 15.17 1.57
C ASP A 220 -31.89 16.35 1.24
N ARG A 221 -30.57 16.14 1.16
CA ARG A 221 -29.60 17.18 0.78
C ARG A 221 -29.70 17.52 -0.71
N GLU A 222 -29.06 18.61 -1.12
CA GLU A 222 -29.03 19.04 -2.54
C GLU A 222 -27.86 18.41 -3.30
N PHE A 223 -26.66 18.48 -2.72
CA PHE A 223 -25.42 17.97 -3.29
C PHE A 223 -24.46 17.62 -2.15
N ILE A 224 -23.71 16.53 -2.28
CA ILE A 224 -22.82 16.01 -1.25
C ILE A 224 -21.52 15.52 -1.87
N MET A 225 -20.40 15.88 -1.24
CA MET A 225 -19.08 15.29 -1.47
C MET A 225 -18.37 15.09 -0.12
N ALA A 226 -17.28 14.31 -0.10
CA ALA A 226 -16.45 14.14 1.09
C ALA A 226 -15.02 14.63 0.85
N GLN A 227 -14.34 15.01 1.94
CA GLN A 227 -12.97 15.51 1.92
C GLN A 227 -11.97 14.43 1.55
N GLU A 228 -11.02 14.75 0.65
CA GLU A 228 -9.81 13.95 0.45
C GLU A 228 -8.66 14.50 1.28
N GLY A 229 -7.96 13.59 1.97
CA GLY A 229 -6.93 13.94 2.94
C GLY A 229 -7.52 14.40 4.27
N VAL A 230 -6.68 14.38 5.31
CA VAL A 230 -7.08 14.83 6.65
C VAL A 230 -7.50 16.30 6.58
N ASP A 231 -8.67 16.60 7.13
CA ASP A 231 -9.30 17.93 7.11
C ASP A 231 -9.45 18.55 5.71
N GLY A 232 -9.48 17.72 4.66
CA GLY A 232 -9.60 18.18 3.27
C GLY A 232 -8.32 18.79 2.71
N SER A 233 -7.15 18.36 3.20
CA SER A 233 -5.84 18.83 2.76
C SER A 233 -5.58 18.70 1.25
N VAL A 234 -6.31 17.84 0.55
CA VAL A 234 -6.23 17.68 -0.92
C VAL A 234 -7.39 18.40 -1.61
N GLY A 235 -8.63 18.19 -1.14
CA GLY A 235 -9.83 18.78 -1.73
C GLY A 235 -11.10 18.00 -1.42
N LEU A 236 -12.05 17.97 -2.36
CA LEU A 236 -13.26 17.16 -2.27
C LEU A 236 -13.23 16.09 -3.36
N CYS A 237 -13.07 14.81 -2.98
CA CYS A 237 -12.90 13.75 -3.95
C CYS A 237 -14.21 13.37 -4.64
N ASN A 238 -14.12 13.13 -5.95
CA ASN A 238 -15.26 12.86 -6.82
C ASN A 238 -15.57 11.37 -7.02
N ALA A 239 -14.81 10.49 -6.36
CA ALA A 239 -15.10 9.05 -6.31
C ALA A 239 -16.40 8.72 -5.55
N MET A 240 -16.97 9.71 -4.83
CA MET A 240 -18.31 9.64 -4.25
C MET A 240 -19.01 11.00 -4.36
N ILE A 241 -20.17 11.03 -5.01
CA ILE A 241 -21.01 12.23 -5.11
C ILE A 241 -22.47 11.83 -4.94
N MET A 242 -23.24 12.59 -4.16
CA MET A 242 -24.69 12.46 -4.11
C MET A 242 -25.33 13.77 -4.57
N ALA A 243 -26.26 13.73 -5.52
CA ALA A 243 -26.83 14.94 -6.11
C ALA A 243 -28.30 14.80 -6.45
N ARG A 244 -29.05 15.90 -6.29
CA ARG A 244 -30.34 16.06 -6.97
C ARG A 244 -30.09 16.26 -8.46
N PRO A 245 -31.02 15.83 -9.34
CA PRO A 245 -30.99 16.22 -10.74
C PRO A 245 -30.90 17.74 -10.84
N HIS A 246 -30.03 18.24 -11.71
CA HIS A 246 -29.74 19.66 -11.87
C HIS A 246 -29.42 20.39 -10.55
N SER A 247 -28.76 19.76 -9.57
CA SER A 247 -28.29 20.48 -8.37
C SER A 247 -27.46 21.70 -8.73
N ARG A 248 -27.56 22.79 -7.95
CA ARG A 248 -26.91 24.06 -8.32
C ARG A 248 -25.39 23.90 -8.37
N PHE A 249 -24.83 23.19 -7.40
CA PHE A 249 -23.39 22.97 -7.34
C PHE A 249 -22.87 22.18 -8.56
N VAL A 250 -23.56 21.11 -9.00
CA VAL A 250 -23.12 20.33 -10.18
C VAL A 250 -23.20 21.17 -11.46
N GLN A 251 -24.24 22.01 -11.63
CA GLN A 251 -24.36 22.89 -12.79
C GLN A 251 -23.21 23.91 -12.85
N ARG A 252 -22.89 24.51 -11.70
CA ARG A 252 -21.79 25.49 -11.60
C ARG A 252 -20.43 24.85 -11.82
N TRP A 253 -20.18 23.71 -11.18
CA TRP A 253 -18.92 22.98 -11.32
C TRP A 253 -18.75 22.44 -12.74
N PHE A 254 -19.78 21.85 -13.35
CA PHE A 254 -19.68 21.39 -14.72
C PHE A 254 -19.41 22.54 -15.70
N ALA A 255 -19.98 23.74 -15.49
CA ALA A 255 -19.70 24.90 -16.32
C ALA A 255 -18.21 25.32 -16.29
N THR A 256 -17.48 25.06 -15.20
CA THR A 256 -16.04 25.39 -15.13
C THR A 256 -15.17 24.49 -15.99
N TYR A 257 -15.67 23.35 -16.46
CA TYR A 257 -14.94 22.50 -17.43
C TYR A 257 -14.72 23.21 -18.78
N ALA A 258 -15.32 24.38 -19.03
CA ALA A 258 -14.91 25.26 -20.14
C ALA A 258 -13.43 25.71 -20.03
N LEU A 259 -12.86 25.67 -18.82
CA LEU A 259 -11.45 25.94 -18.50
C LEU A 259 -10.64 24.67 -18.24
N PHE A 260 -11.19 23.48 -18.57
CA PHE A 260 -10.51 22.21 -18.37
C PHE A 260 -9.13 22.17 -19.03
N ASP A 261 -8.16 21.65 -18.28
CA ASP A 261 -6.79 21.40 -18.72
C ASP A 261 -6.45 19.94 -18.43
N SER A 262 -6.18 19.17 -19.49
CA SER A 262 -5.84 17.76 -19.40
C SER A 262 -4.48 17.50 -18.76
N ALA A 263 -3.61 18.51 -18.65
CA ALA A 263 -2.32 18.37 -17.98
C ALA A 263 -2.45 18.31 -16.45
N GLU A 264 -3.55 18.82 -15.90
CA GLU A 264 -3.79 18.89 -14.46
C GLU A 264 -4.57 17.66 -13.98
N TRP A 265 -3.86 16.68 -13.39
CA TRP A 265 -4.42 15.36 -13.06
C TRP A 265 -5.71 15.41 -12.23
N ASN A 266 -5.67 16.03 -11.06
CA ASN A 266 -6.79 16.05 -10.10
C ASN A 266 -7.39 17.44 -9.85
N TYR A 267 -6.94 18.48 -10.59
CA TYR A 267 -7.37 19.84 -10.30
C TYR A 267 -8.88 20.01 -10.49
N HIS A 268 -9.41 19.65 -11.66
CA HIS A 268 -10.83 19.83 -11.96
C HIS A 268 -11.74 18.86 -11.21
N SER A 269 -11.20 17.68 -10.83
CA SER A 269 -11.93 16.58 -10.22
C SER A 269 -11.96 16.63 -8.69
N VAL A 270 -10.91 17.16 -8.04
CA VAL A 270 -10.75 17.12 -6.57
C VAL A 270 -10.48 18.50 -5.97
N ILE A 271 -9.49 19.23 -6.49
CA ILE A 271 -9.06 20.51 -5.90
C ILE A 271 -10.11 21.60 -6.13
N LEU A 272 -10.59 21.72 -7.36
CA LEU A 272 -11.54 22.75 -7.80
C LEU A 272 -12.88 22.69 -7.07
N PRO A 273 -13.57 21.54 -6.91
CA PRO A 273 -14.79 21.50 -6.10
C PRO A 273 -14.50 21.91 -4.64
N GLY A 274 -13.34 21.56 -4.08
CA GLY A 274 -12.90 22.05 -2.77
C GLY A 274 -12.73 23.56 -2.69
N LYS A 275 -12.15 24.20 -3.72
CA LYS A 275 -12.03 25.66 -3.82
C LYS A 275 -13.37 26.36 -4.02
N LEU A 276 -14.31 25.74 -4.75
CA LEU A 276 -15.64 26.31 -5.02
C LEU A 276 -16.57 26.20 -3.80
N ALA A 277 -16.48 25.12 -3.01
CA ALA A 277 -17.41 24.81 -1.94
C ALA A 277 -17.61 25.95 -0.90
N PRO A 278 -16.57 26.64 -0.40
CA PRO A 278 -16.76 27.78 0.50
C PRO A 278 -17.62 28.92 -0.07
N PHE A 279 -17.52 29.18 -1.38
CA PHE A 279 -18.31 30.22 -2.06
C PHE A 279 -19.78 29.83 -2.29
N PHE A 280 -20.06 28.53 -2.34
CA PHE A 280 -21.39 27.97 -2.57
C PHE A 280 -21.87 27.06 -1.43
N ARG A 281 -21.46 27.36 -0.19
CA ARG A 281 -21.71 26.54 1.02
C ARG A 281 -23.17 26.18 1.31
N ASN A 282 -24.13 26.91 0.73
CA ASN A 282 -25.57 26.62 0.87
C ASN A 282 -26.10 25.67 -0.23
N GLU A 283 -25.25 25.28 -1.17
CA GLU A 283 -25.57 24.41 -2.32
C GLU A 283 -24.89 23.03 -2.19
N ILE A 284 -23.93 22.87 -1.27
CA ILE A 284 -23.17 21.63 -1.03
C ILE A 284 -23.12 21.30 0.46
N THR A 285 -23.29 20.02 0.79
CA THR A 285 -22.94 19.42 2.09
C THR A 285 -21.59 18.73 1.96
N VAL A 286 -20.64 19.04 2.85
CA VAL A 286 -19.31 18.42 2.84
C VAL A 286 -19.21 17.43 4.00
N LEU A 287 -18.83 16.19 3.70
CA LEU A 287 -18.57 15.18 4.71
C LEU A 287 -17.09 15.13 5.08
N ASN A 288 -16.79 14.76 6.32
CA ASN A 288 -15.42 14.54 6.79
C ASN A 288 -14.77 13.39 6.01
N HIS A 289 -13.45 13.44 5.81
CA HIS A 289 -12.69 12.40 5.11
C HIS A 289 -12.93 10.99 5.68
N THR A 290 -13.20 10.86 6.98
CA THR A 290 -13.51 9.56 7.62
C THR A 290 -14.82 8.92 7.13
N ALA A 291 -15.68 9.66 6.42
CA ALA A 291 -16.93 9.13 5.90
C ALA A 291 -16.70 8.12 4.75
N PHE A 292 -15.76 8.41 3.85
CA PHE A 292 -15.54 7.63 2.63
C PHE A 292 -14.07 7.38 2.26
N PHE A 293 -13.15 8.23 2.72
CA PHE A 293 -11.78 8.28 2.22
C PHE A 293 -10.72 7.91 3.27
N TRP A 294 -11.15 7.47 4.46
CA TRP A 294 -10.27 6.79 5.42
C TRP A 294 -10.54 5.28 5.41
N PRO A 295 -9.52 4.41 5.37
CA PRO A 295 -8.09 4.72 5.25
C PRO A 295 -7.69 5.39 3.91
N LEU A 296 -6.65 6.24 3.96
CA LEU A 296 -6.17 7.07 2.83
C LEU A 296 -5.32 6.29 1.81
N TRP A 297 -4.96 6.94 0.70
CA TRP A 297 -4.09 6.39 -0.36
C TRP A 297 -2.60 6.34 0.00
N ASP A 298 -2.21 6.92 1.13
CA ASP A 298 -0.81 6.90 1.59
C ASP A 298 -0.39 5.51 2.10
N SER A 299 0.90 5.33 2.39
CA SER A 299 1.40 4.04 2.88
C SER A 299 0.71 3.58 4.16
N HIS A 300 0.31 4.49 5.04
CA HIS A 300 -0.36 4.11 6.27
C HIS A 300 -1.77 3.56 5.99
N GLY A 301 -2.55 4.24 5.15
CA GLY A 301 -3.88 3.81 4.80
C GLY A 301 -3.89 2.55 3.94
N LEU A 302 -2.98 2.44 2.96
CA LEU A 302 -2.83 1.23 2.14
C LEU A 302 -2.39 0.02 2.98
N ARG A 303 -1.44 0.20 3.90
CA ARG A 303 -1.06 -0.85 4.85
C ARG A 303 -2.25 -1.26 5.74
N THR A 304 -3.05 -0.29 6.21
CA THR A 304 -4.26 -0.54 7.00
C THR A 304 -5.29 -1.38 6.23
N LEU A 305 -5.50 -1.09 4.94
CA LEU A 305 -6.44 -1.80 4.08
C LEU A 305 -5.97 -3.22 3.75
N TYR A 306 -4.75 -3.35 3.20
CA TYR A 306 -4.32 -4.57 2.49
C TYR A 306 -3.42 -5.50 3.30
N LEU A 307 -2.85 -5.04 4.41
CA LEU A 307 -1.89 -5.81 5.18
C LEU A 307 -2.36 -6.02 6.64
N GLU A 308 -2.71 -4.94 7.33
CA GLU A 308 -3.12 -5.01 8.74
C GLU A 308 -4.55 -5.56 8.90
N LYS A 309 -4.81 -6.26 10.01
CA LYS A 309 -6.16 -6.54 10.52
C LYS A 309 -6.41 -5.65 11.74
N SER A 310 -6.58 -4.36 11.49
CA SER A 310 -6.59 -3.32 12.54
C SER A 310 -7.79 -2.37 12.47
N TYR A 311 -8.55 -2.37 11.37
CA TYR A 311 -9.65 -1.44 11.14
C TYR A 311 -10.97 -2.14 10.84
N ASP A 312 -12.06 -1.68 11.47
CA ASP A 312 -13.39 -2.30 11.40
C ASP A 312 -14.42 -1.53 10.55
N PHE A 313 -14.01 -0.41 9.95
CA PHE A 313 -14.86 0.48 9.14
C PHE A 313 -16.13 0.98 9.85
N SER A 314 -16.22 0.85 11.17
CA SER A 314 -17.42 1.22 11.93
C SER A 314 -17.66 2.74 11.96
N ALA A 315 -16.66 3.55 11.63
CA ALA A 315 -16.80 5.00 11.45
C ALA A 315 -17.26 5.41 10.03
N ASN A 316 -17.17 4.51 9.06
CA ASN A 316 -17.37 4.81 7.64
C ASN A 316 -18.84 4.73 7.21
N LEU A 317 -19.19 5.47 6.15
CA LEU A 317 -20.35 5.20 5.31
C LEU A 317 -19.96 4.32 4.10
N GLY A 318 -18.76 4.53 3.58
CA GLY A 318 -18.09 3.69 2.59
C GLY A 318 -16.57 3.78 2.75
N THR A 319 -15.83 3.02 1.96
CA THR A 319 -14.36 3.13 1.91
C THR A 319 -13.89 3.06 0.47
N HIS A 320 -13.09 4.05 0.07
CA HIS A 320 -12.32 4.00 -1.15
C HIS A 320 -11.10 3.10 -0.94
N ILE A 321 -10.85 2.15 -1.83
CA ILE A 321 -9.76 1.17 -1.67
C ILE A 321 -8.52 1.52 -2.51
N TRP A 322 -8.58 2.61 -3.28
CA TRP A 322 -7.47 3.22 -4.00
C TRP A 322 -6.80 2.26 -4.98
N GLU A 323 -7.58 1.73 -5.93
CA GLU A 323 -7.14 0.69 -6.87
C GLU A 323 -5.85 1.10 -7.59
N SER A 324 -5.80 2.30 -8.17
CA SER A 324 -4.60 2.77 -8.88
C SER A 324 -3.35 2.81 -7.99
N ALA A 325 -3.53 3.05 -6.68
CA ALA A 325 -2.45 3.09 -5.71
C ALA A 325 -1.98 1.68 -5.28
N ALA A 326 -2.91 0.74 -5.19
CA ALA A 326 -2.68 -0.58 -4.61
C ALA A 326 -2.43 -1.67 -5.66
N ASN A 327 -2.84 -1.48 -6.92
CA ASN A 327 -2.88 -2.52 -7.94
C ASN A 327 -1.53 -3.24 -8.13
N LYS A 328 -0.46 -2.46 -8.31
CA LYS A 328 0.87 -2.97 -8.66
C LYS A 328 1.44 -3.98 -7.65
N ASN A 329 1.38 -3.64 -6.35
CA ASN A 329 2.10 -4.38 -5.32
C ASN A 329 1.19 -5.06 -4.27
N LEU A 330 -0.05 -4.58 -4.08
CA LEU A 330 -0.96 -5.07 -3.04
C LEU A 330 -2.14 -5.85 -3.62
N MET A 331 -2.70 -5.46 -4.77
CA MET A 331 -3.90 -6.12 -5.34
C MET A 331 -3.66 -7.14 -6.44
N LYS A 332 -2.43 -7.22 -6.95
CA LYS A 332 -2.08 -8.24 -7.94
C LYS A 332 -2.51 -9.63 -7.47
N ASP A 333 -3.12 -10.41 -8.36
CA ASP A 333 -3.54 -11.80 -8.14
C ASP A 333 -4.60 -12.00 -7.02
N ILE A 334 -5.34 -10.97 -6.62
CA ILE A 334 -6.47 -11.13 -5.69
C ILE A 334 -7.59 -11.94 -6.35
N ASP A 335 -7.93 -13.07 -5.71
CA ASP A 335 -9.11 -13.87 -6.02
C ASP A 335 -9.93 -14.15 -4.75
N GLU A 336 -11.07 -14.86 -4.90
CA GLU A 336 -11.94 -15.16 -3.76
C GLU A 336 -11.24 -15.99 -2.69
N LYS A 337 -10.34 -16.87 -3.09
CA LYS A 337 -9.66 -17.78 -2.18
C LYS A 337 -8.60 -17.06 -1.37
N VAL A 338 -7.85 -16.14 -1.99
CA VAL A 338 -6.97 -15.19 -1.32
C VAL A 338 -7.75 -14.41 -0.26
N VAL A 339 -8.88 -13.81 -0.64
CA VAL A 339 -9.74 -13.05 0.28
C VAL A 339 -10.25 -13.93 1.42
N MET A 340 -10.62 -15.18 1.15
CA MET A 340 -11.16 -16.11 2.14
C MET A 340 -10.11 -16.75 3.06
N GLU A 341 -8.81 -16.76 2.71
CA GLU A 341 -7.79 -17.45 3.50
C GLU A 341 -6.81 -16.52 4.24
N ILE A 342 -6.65 -15.27 3.78
CA ILE A 342 -5.72 -14.27 4.34
C ILE A 342 -6.49 -13.19 5.10
N ASP A 343 -6.03 -12.82 6.29
CA ASP A 343 -6.72 -11.87 7.14
C ASP A 343 -6.07 -10.48 7.09
N ASN A 344 -6.83 -9.51 6.55
CA ASN A 344 -6.56 -8.07 6.66
C ASN A 344 -7.90 -7.31 6.78
N SER A 345 -7.85 -6.00 7.01
CA SER A 345 -9.05 -5.18 7.24
C SER A 345 -9.98 -5.21 6.03
N LEU A 346 -9.46 -5.00 4.81
CA LEU A 346 -10.29 -4.99 3.60
C LEU A 346 -10.94 -6.34 3.32
N TYR A 347 -10.19 -7.43 3.36
CA TYR A 347 -10.68 -8.78 3.08
C TYR A 347 -11.77 -9.15 4.07
N CYS A 348 -11.58 -8.81 5.34
CA CYS A 348 -12.62 -8.97 6.34
C CYS A 348 -13.88 -8.18 6.06
N GLN A 349 -13.76 -6.96 5.53
CA GLN A 349 -14.89 -6.14 5.14
C GLN A 349 -15.66 -6.71 3.94
N ILE A 350 -14.99 -7.33 2.96
CA ILE A 350 -15.62 -7.80 1.72
C ILE A 350 -16.07 -9.28 1.76
N ARG A 351 -15.54 -10.11 2.67
CA ARG A 351 -15.95 -11.53 2.82
C ARG A 351 -17.47 -11.73 2.91
N PRO A 352 -18.25 -10.96 3.70
CA PRO A 352 -19.70 -11.14 3.75
C PRO A 352 -20.39 -10.97 2.39
N LEU A 353 -19.81 -10.16 1.49
CA LEU A 353 -20.33 -9.94 0.13
C LEU A 353 -20.08 -11.17 -0.76
N LEU A 354 -18.95 -11.84 -0.58
CA LEU A 354 -18.61 -13.08 -1.30
C LEU A 354 -19.39 -14.29 -0.78
N LEU A 355 -19.78 -14.26 0.49
CA LEU A 355 -20.52 -15.33 1.17
C LEU A 355 -22.04 -15.18 1.08
N ASP A 356 -22.55 -14.16 0.39
CA ASP A 356 -23.98 -13.83 0.32
C ASP A 356 -24.63 -13.74 1.71
N GLY A 357 -23.95 -13.08 2.66
CA GLY A 357 -24.39 -12.90 4.03
C GLY A 357 -24.31 -14.13 4.93
N LYS A 358 -23.81 -15.28 4.43
CA LYS A 358 -23.49 -16.44 5.26
C LYS A 358 -22.30 -16.10 6.17
N PRO A 359 -22.24 -16.68 7.39
CA PRO A 359 -21.11 -16.47 8.28
C PRO A 359 -19.81 -17.01 7.66
N ASP A 360 -18.68 -16.37 7.95
CA ASP A 360 -17.37 -16.90 7.58
C ASP A 360 -17.23 -18.32 8.17
N PRO A 361 -16.84 -19.32 7.36
CA PRO A 361 -16.58 -20.68 7.85
C PRO A 361 -15.49 -20.76 8.95
N ARG A 362 -14.72 -19.69 9.15
CA ARG A 362 -13.79 -19.48 10.25
C ARG A 362 -14.41 -18.47 11.24
N PRO A 363 -15.11 -18.90 12.31
CA PRO A 363 -15.98 -18.03 13.12
C PRO A 363 -15.30 -16.83 13.81
N ARG A 364 -13.96 -16.79 13.84
CA ARG A 364 -13.15 -15.75 14.49
C ARG A 364 -12.13 -15.07 13.55
N SER A 365 -12.11 -15.41 12.25
CA SER A 365 -11.11 -14.91 11.28
C SER A 365 -11.00 -13.38 11.25
N CYS A 366 -12.14 -12.69 11.32
CA CYS A 366 -12.22 -11.23 11.27
C CYS A 366 -12.30 -10.54 12.61
N ARG A 367 -12.04 -11.26 13.69
CA ARG A 367 -11.88 -10.64 15.00
C ARG A 367 -10.60 -9.80 15.01
N ILE A 368 -10.74 -8.52 15.35
CA ILE A 368 -9.62 -7.63 15.66
C ILE A 368 -9.26 -7.84 17.13
N LEU A 369 -7.99 -8.12 17.39
CA LEU A 369 -7.45 -8.30 18.73
C LEU A 369 -6.69 -7.02 19.12
N SER A 370 -6.89 -6.52 20.33
CA SER A 370 -5.98 -5.50 20.91
C SER A 370 -4.70 -6.15 21.43
N HIS A 371 -4.84 -7.25 22.17
CA HIS A 371 -3.78 -8.08 22.70
C HIS A 371 -4.08 -9.57 22.50
N THR A 372 -3.07 -10.42 22.65
CA THR A 372 -3.30 -11.87 22.74
C THR A 372 -3.99 -12.23 24.06
N GLU A 373 -5.00 -13.12 23.96
CA GLU A 373 -5.72 -13.63 25.13
C GLU A 373 -5.02 -14.84 25.77
N ARG A 374 -3.93 -15.32 25.15
CA ARG A 374 -3.21 -16.48 25.66
C ARG A 374 -2.41 -16.14 26.92
N ALA A 375 -2.43 -17.03 27.90
CA ALA A 375 -1.70 -16.88 29.16
C ALA A 375 -0.17 -16.83 28.95
N ASP A 376 0.34 -17.54 27.95
CA ASP A 376 1.76 -17.54 27.59
C ASP A 376 2.20 -16.30 26.80
N LYS A 377 1.26 -15.40 26.44
CA LYS A 377 1.47 -14.21 25.62
C LYS A 377 1.93 -14.49 24.19
N LEU A 378 1.71 -15.69 23.67
CA LEU A 378 1.94 -15.99 22.25
C LEU A 378 0.92 -15.21 21.42
N ILE A 379 1.39 -14.40 20.46
CA ILE A 379 0.55 -13.70 19.48
C ILE A 379 0.17 -14.64 18.36
N GLY A 380 1.15 -15.34 17.78
CA GLY A 380 0.92 -16.20 16.63
C GLY A 380 2.01 -17.23 16.46
N HIS A 381 1.63 -18.35 15.85
CA HIS A 381 2.55 -19.39 15.42
C HIS A 381 2.21 -19.78 13.99
N TRP A 382 3.22 -19.69 13.12
CA TRP A 382 3.12 -20.00 11.71
C TRP A 382 4.13 -21.08 11.38
N SER A 383 3.66 -22.33 11.27
CA SER A 383 4.53 -23.45 10.93
C SER A 383 5.18 -23.30 9.54
N LEU A 384 4.49 -22.61 8.63
CA LEU A 384 4.84 -22.44 7.20
C LEU A 384 5.00 -23.77 6.44
N LYS A 385 4.47 -24.86 7.01
CA LYS A 385 4.47 -26.17 6.35
C LYS A 385 3.49 -26.19 5.20
N GLU A 386 3.86 -26.93 4.16
CA GLU A 386 2.99 -27.13 3.02
C GLU A 386 1.65 -27.75 3.46
N PRO A 387 0.50 -27.16 3.10
CA PRO A 387 -0.79 -27.69 3.48
C PRO A 387 -1.05 -29.02 2.76
N THR A 388 -1.75 -29.94 3.44
CA THR A 388 -2.10 -31.26 2.88
C THR A 388 -3.13 -31.16 1.75
N LEU A 389 -3.92 -30.09 1.73
CA LEU A 389 -4.94 -29.83 0.71
C LEU A 389 -4.29 -29.11 -0.48
N ALA A 390 -4.27 -29.77 -1.65
CA ALA A 390 -3.64 -29.24 -2.87
C ALA A 390 -4.17 -27.87 -3.28
N GLN A 391 -5.48 -27.62 -3.07
CA GLN A 391 -6.08 -26.33 -3.34
C GLN A 391 -5.36 -25.21 -2.61
N ARG A 392 -4.85 -25.37 -1.39
CA ARG A 392 -4.18 -24.29 -0.64
C ARG A 392 -2.76 -23.94 -1.13
N LYS A 393 -2.35 -24.46 -2.30
CA LYS A 393 -1.01 -24.27 -2.90
C LYS A 393 -1.01 -23.37 -4.14
N GLU A 394 -2.19 -23.01 -4.64
CA GLU A 394 -2.35 -22.46 -5.99
C GLU A 394 -2.65 -20.95 -6.03
N THR A 395 -2.64 -20.25 -4.88
CA THR A 395 -2.87 -18.80 -4.84
C THR A 395 -1.56 -18.02 -4.73
N ASN A 396 -1.59 -16.78 -5.18
CA ASN A 396 -0.60 -15.79 -4.87
C ASN A 396 -1.33 -14.50 -4.45
N PRO A 397 -1.13 -13.96 -3.24
CA PRO A 397 -0.30 -14.51 -2.17
C PRO A 397 -0.81 -15.85 -1.60
N LEU A 398 0.10 -16.62 -1.01
CA LEU A 398 -0.25 -17.79 -0.20
C LEU A 398 -0.62 -17.35 1.23
N PRO A 399 -1.51 -18.06 1.93
CA PRO A 399 -1.82 -17.75 3.33
C PRO A 399 -0.69 -18.18 4.27
N ALA A 400 -0.22 -17.27 5.12
CA ALA A 400 0.55 -17.62 6.31
C ALA A 400 -0.43 -17.99 7.42
N GLN A 401 -0.83 -19.27 7.49
CA GLN A 401 -1.81 -19.74 8.46
C GLN A 401 -1.28 -19.68 9.90
N ASP A 402 -2.02 -19.01 10.78
CA ASP A 402 -1.78 -19.01 12.22
C ASP A 402 -2.47 -20.23 12.86
N ASP A 403 -1.73 -21.02 13.62
CA ASP A 403 -2.24 -22.17 14.38
C ASP A 403 -2.12 -21.98 15.91
N SER A 404 -1.80 -20.77 16.37
CA SER A 404 -1.78 -20.41 17.81
C SER A 404 -3.17 -20.36 18.45
N GLY A 405 -4.21 -20.23 17.61
CA GLY A 405 -5.60 -20.03 18.03
C GLY A 405 -6.03 -18.56 18.14
N ASN A 406 -5.22 -17.61 17.66
CA ASN A 406 -5.59 -16.19 17.56
C ASN A 406 -6.15 -15.79 16.18
N ASP A 407 -6.10 -16.71 15.20
CA ASP A 407 -6.64 -16.53 13.86
C ASP A 407 -6.05 -15.27 13.18
N LEU A 408 -4.72 -15.15 13.19
CA LEU A 408 -3.96 -14.08 12.55
C LEU A 408 -3.30 -14.59 11.26
N ASN A 409 -4.11 -15.02 10.28
CA ASN A 409 -3.57 -15.50 9.02
C ASN A 409 -2.91 -14.34 8.25
N GLY A 410 -1.58 -14.35 8.18
CA GLY A 410 -0.81 -13.40 7.39
C GLY A 410 -0.77 -13.80 5.91
N LEU A 411 0.14 -13.18 5.17
CA LEU A 411 0.32 -13.45 3.75
C LEU A 411 1.77 -13.73 3.38
N ILE A 412 1.94 -14.48 2.30
CA ILE A 412 3.22 -14.85 1.70
C ILE A 412 3.13 -14.48 0.22
N ARG A 413 3.76 -13.37 -0.16
CA ARG A 413 3.78 -12.90 -1.55
C ARG A 413 4.91 -13.59 -2.30
N ASN A 414 4.60 -14.16 -3.47
CA ASN A 414 5.57 -14.80 -4.38
C ASN A 414 6.48 -15.88 -3.74
N GLY A 415 6.13 -16.38 -2.55
CA GLY A 415 6.85 -17.45 -1.87
C GLY A 415 6.44 -18.82 -2.38
N LYS A 416 7.30 -19.83 -2.16
CA LYS A 416 7.03 -21.22 -2.58
C LYS A 416 7.25 -22.19 -1.43
N TYR A 417 6.36 -23.15 -1.27
CA TYR A 417 6.61 -24.26 -0.34
C TYR A 417 7.76 -25.13 -0.86
N VAL A 418 8.74 -25.39 0.01
CA VAL A 418 9.84 -26.32 -0.24
C VAL A 418 10.02 -27.17 1.02
N ASP A 419 9.75 -28.47 0.91
CA ASP A 419 9.75 -29.43 2.02
C ASP A 419 8.87 -28.99 3.21
N ASP A 420 9.49 -28.61 4.33
CA ASP A 420 8.85 -28.14 5.55
C ASP A 420 9.08 -26.63 5.79
N SER A 421 9.24 -25.87 4.70
CA SER A 421 9.57 -24.44 4.73
C SER A 421 8.93 -23.65 3.59
N ILE A 422 9.02 -22.33 3.70
CA ILE A 422 8.73 -21.38 2.64
C ILE A 422 10.04 -20.80 2.11
N TYR A 423 10.25 -20.93 0.82
CA TYR A 423 11.32 -20.28 0.08
C TYR A 423 10.90 -18.89 -0.40
N LEU A 424 11.70 -17.90 -0.05
CA LEU A 424 11.67 -16.54 -0.60
C LEU A 424 12.87 -16.37 -1.55
N SER A 425 12.61 -15.87 -2.75
CA SER A 425 13.57 -15.68 -3.83
C SER A 425 14.57 -14.54 -3.61
N GLY A 426 14.28 -13.60 -2.71
CA GLY A 426 15.05 -12.34 -2.58
C GLY A 426 14.81 -11.35 -3.71
N ASP A 427 13.79 -11.59 -4.55
CA ASP A 427 13.27 -10.62 -5.52
C ASP A 427 11.95 -10.06 -4.97
N THR A 428 10.80 -10.27 -5.61
CA THR A 428 9.50 -9.72 -5.15
C THR A 428 8.78 -10.56 -4.08
N SER A 429 9.50 -11.40 -3.32
CA SER A 429 8.88 -12.34 -2.36
C SER A 429 9.11 -11.95 -0.90
N TYR A 430 8.05 -12.07 -0.10
CA TYR A 430 8.07 -11.71 1.32
C TYR A 430 6.96 -12.41 2.11
N ILE A 431 7.14 -12.45 3.43
CA ILE A 431 6.08 -12.82 4.38
C ILE A 431 5.71 -11.56 5.16
N PHE A 432 4.42 -11.30 5.31
CA PHE A 432 3.88 -10.28 6.20
C PHE A 432 2.92 -10.91 7.22
N LEU A 433 3.13 -10.62 8.49
CA LEU A 433 2.32 -11.10 9.60
C LEU A 433 1.66 -9.93 10.33
N ASN A 434 0.33 -9.94 10.37
CA ASN A 434 -0.50 -8.94 11.02
C ASN A 434 -0.48 -9.10 12.56
N MET A 435 -0.48 -8.00 13.29
CA MET A 435 -0.37 -7.99 14.76
C MET A 435 -1.66 -7.49 15.44
N PRO A 436 -1.95 -7.89 16.68
CA PRO A 436 -2.94 -7.23 17.53
C PRO A 436 -2.68 -5.72 17.65
N THR A 437 -3.73 -4.90 17.69
CA THR A 437 -3.66 -3.44 17.50
C THR A 437 -2.92 -2.67 18.58
N GLU A 438 -2.71 -3.28 19.76
CA GLU A 438 -1.98 -2.67 20.88
C GLU A 438 -0.64 -3.38 21.17
N THR A 439 -0.19 -4.26 20.27
CA THR A 439 1.10 -4.96 20.39
C THR A 439 2.24 -3.95 20.51
N SER A 440 2.99 -4.00 21.62
CA SER A 440 4.07 -3.05 21.86
C SER A 440 5.44 -3.60 21.48
N ALA A 441 6.19 -2.83 20.67
CA ALA A 441 7.60 -3.12 20.38
C ALA A 441 8.54 -2.91 21.58
N LYS A 442 8.03 -2.37 22.71
CA LYS A 442 8.81 -2.20 23.95
C LYS A 442 9.06 -3.51 24.69
N SER A 443 8.22 -4.52 24.46
CA SER A 443 8.49 -5.87 24.92
C SER A 443 7.86 -6.90 23.99
N MET A 444 8.69 -7.62 23.26
CA MET A 444 8.24 -8.66 22.33
C MET A 444 9.37 -9.62 21.99
N THR A 445 9.00 -10.80 21.51
CA THR A 445 9.95 -11.77 20.97
C THR A 445 9.48 -12.21 19.60
N VAL A 446 10.38 -12.16 18.62
CA VAL A 446 10.18 -12.76 17.29
C VAL A 446 11.18 -13.88 17.15
N SER A 447 10.69 -15.09 16.86
CA SER A 447 11.50 -16.31 16.75
C SER A 447 11.19 -17.01 15.44
N TRP A 448 12.21 -17.50 14.75
CA TRP A 448 12.03 -18.21 13.49
C TRP A 448 13.20 -19.17 13.22
N TRP A 449 12.96 -20.16 12.37
CA TRP A 449 14.02 -20.95 11.76
C TRP A 449 14.28 -20.46 10.35
N MET A 450 15.55 -20.32 9.99
CA MET A 450 15.91 -20.02 8.61
C MET A 450 17.23 -20.64 8.17
N LYS A 451 17.39 -20.71 6.85
CA LYS A 451 18.68 -20.89 6.17
C LYS A 451 18.75 -19.97 4.96
N THR A 452 19.95 -19.53 4.60
CA THR A 452 20.17 -18.70 3.42
C THR A 452 21.51 -19.04 2.78
N SER A 453 21.57 -18.91 1.45
CA SER A 453 22.81 -18.99 0.68
C SER A 453 23.28 -17.62 0.20
N SER A 454 22.65 -16.54 0.69
CA SER A 454 23.04 -15.19 0.32
C SER A 454 24.47 -14.90 0.76
N THR A 455 25.12 -14.00 0.03
CA THR A 455 26.43 -13.43 0.37
C THR A 455 26.39 -11.90 0.36
N SER A 456 25.22 -11.31 0.10
CA SER A 456 25.01 -9.87 0.01
C SER A 456 24.74 -9.26 1.40
N LYS A 457 25.26 -8.05 1.62
CA LYS A 457 25.02 -7.28 2.84
C LYS A 457 23.71 -6.49 2.79
N ASP A 458 23.25 -6.04 3.96
CA ASP A 458 22.11 -5.14 4.15
C ASP A 458 20.76 -5.68 3.61
N GLN A 459 20.66 -7.00 3.43
CA GLN A 459 19.41 -7.68 3.09
C GLN A 459 18.61 -8.05 4.36
N MET A 460 17.30 -7.95 4.28
CA MET A 460 16.38 -7.99 5.42
C MET A 460 15.95 -9.43 5.73
N ALA A 461 16.37 -9.96 6.88
CA ALA A 461 15.93 -11.27 7.35
C ALA A 461 14.58 -11.17 8.08
N MET A 462 14.44 -10.18 8.97
CA MET A 462 13.23 -9.97 9.77
C MET A 462 13.11 -8.50 10.15
N VAL A 463 11.93 -7.90 10.02
CA VAL A 463 11.67 -6.49 10.36
C VAL A 463 10.40 -6.35 11.20
N ILE A 464 10.52 -5.69 12.34
CA ILE A 464 9.41 -5.19 13.15
C ILE A 464 9.12 -3.76 12.67
N GLN A 465 7.96 -3.58 12.00
CA GLN A 465 7.48 -2.27 11.57
C GLN A 465 6.68 -1.63 12.71
N THR A 466 7.01 -0.38 13.05
CA THR A 466 6.22 0.44 13.97
C THR A 466 5.56 1.62 13.25
N ASP A 467 4.89 2.51 13.99
CA ASP A 467 4.28 3.73 13.43
C ASP A 467 5.28 4.59 12.63
N ASN A 468 6.44 4.86 13.22
CA ASN A 468 7.40 5.86 12.75
C ASN A 468 8.83 5.31 12.58
N GLY A 469 9.00 3.99 12.70
CA GLY A 469 10.32 3.38 12.64
C GLY A 469 10.32 1.88 12.37
N ARG A 470 11.53 1.30 12.39
CA ARG A 470 11.74 -0.14 12.16
C ARG A 470 12.85 -0.64 13.07
N ILE A 471 12.67 -1.84 13.62
CA ILE A 471 13.74 -2.63 14.25
C ILE A 471 13.92 -3.88 13.41
N TYR A 472 15.12 -4.12 12.87
CA TYR A 472 15.32 -5.20 11.92
C TYR A 472 16.63 -5.96 12.12
N VAL A 473 16.62 -7.21 11.65
CA VAL A 473 17.78 -8.07 11.49
C VAL A 473 18.15 -8.08 10.02
N SER A 474 19.37 -7.63 9.70
CA SER A 474 19.89 -7.62 8.32
C SER A 474 21.23 -8.31 8.21
N THR A 475 21.55 -8.75 6.99
CA THR A 475 22.83 -9.38 6.69
C THR A 475 23.98 -8.40 6.83
N HIS A 476 25.13 -8.88 7.32
CA HIS A 476 26.34 -8.12 7.50
C HIS A 476 27.56 -8.95 7.13
N VAL A 477 28.50 -8.39 6.38
CA VAL A 477 29.73 -9.09 5.99
C VAL A 477 30.83 -8.79 7.00
N LEU A 478 31.33 -9.82 7.68
CA LEU A 478 32.43 -9.72 8.64
C LEU A 478 33.76 -9.41 7.94
N GLU A 479 34.77 -9.01 8.71
CA GLU A 479 36.12 -8.70 8.19
C GLU A 479 36.76 -9.87 7.42
N ASN A 480 36.44 -11.11 7.81
CA ASN A 480 36.90 -12.32 7.14
C ASN A 480 36.10 -12.67 5.86
N GLY A 481 35.15 -11.82 5.45
CA GLY A 481 34.29 -12.00 4.28
C GLY A 481 33.08 -12.90 4.49
N SER A 482 32.92 -13.51 5.67
CA SER A 482 31.75 -14.35 5.97
C SER A 482 30.50 -13.52 6.27
N LEU A 483 29.33 -14.04 5.90
CA LEU A 483 28.05 -13.40 6.19
C LEU A 483 27.67 -13.65 7.65
N SER A 484 27.11 -12.65 8.30
CA SER A 484 26.59 -12.65 9.68
C SER A 484 25.27 -11.86 9.70
N PHE A 485 24.65 -11.75 10.88
CA PHE A 485 23.50 -10.88 11.08
C PHE A 485 23.81 -9.76 12.08
N GLN A 486 23.20 -8.61 11.87
CA GLN A 486 23.23 -7.47 12.79
C GLN A 486 21.81 -6.98 13.07
N VAL A 487 21.61 -6.31 14.20
CA VAL A 487 20.34 -5.66 14.54
C VAL A 487 20.51 -4.15 14.44
N LYS A 488 19.60 -3.49 13.72
CA LYS A 488 19.58 -2.03 13.55
C LYS A 488 18.21 -1.47 13.88
N THR A 489 18.19 -0.21 14.27
CA THR A 489 16.97 0.58 14.48
C THR A 489 17.02 1.82 13.60
N VAL A 490 15.96 2.07 12.85
CA VAL A 490 15.82 3.25 11.99
C VAL A 490 14.54 4.01 12.36
N ARG A 491 14.58 5.32 12.16
CA ARG A 491 13.42 6.20 12.26
C ARG A 491 13.21 6.93 10.94
N ARG A 492 12.00 7.41 10.74
CA ARG A 492 11.75 8.44 9.73
C ARG A 492 12.26 9.79 10.26
N ASN A 493 13.05 10.51 9.46
CA ASN A 493 13.54 11.85 9.79
C ASN A 493 12.51 12.93 9.39
N ASP A 494 12.82 14.20 9.69
CA ASP A 494 11.93 15.34 9.39
C ASP A 494 11.78 15.59 7.88
N GLN A 495 12.71 15.06 7.08
CA GLN A 495 12.68 15.07 5.61
C GLN A 495 11.94 13.85 5.04
N TRP A 496 11.29 13.07 5.89
CA TRP A 496 10.56 11.84 5.55
C TRP A 496 11.44 10.69 5.01
N GLU A 497 12.75 10.73 5.24
CA GLU A 497 13.71 9.69 4.85
C GLU A 497 14.02 8.74 6.02
N TRP A 498 14.39 7.50 5.68
CA TRP A 498 14.79 6.49 6.66
C TRP A 498 16.24 6.71 7.12
N ALA A 499 16.41 7.06 8.39
CA ALA A 499 17.72 7.31 8.99
C ALA A 499 18.01 6.31 10.12
N GLN A 500 19.24 5.76 10.12
CA GLN A 500 19.73 4.93 11.22
C GLN A 500 19.86 5.77 12.50
N ILE A 501 19.45 5.18 13.62
CA ILE A 501 19.79 5.73 14.94
C ILE A 501 21.13 5.10 15.34
N GLU A 502 22.22 5.83 15.10
CA GLU A 502 23.60 5.30 15.19
C GLU A 502 23.89 4.59 16.52
N ASP A 503 23.44 5.16 17.64
CA ASP A 503 23.67 4.62 18.99
C ASP A 503 22.87 3.34 19.31
N LEU A 504 21.97 2.91 18.44
CA LEU A 504 21.10 1.75 18.64
C LEU A 504 21.43 0.56 17.72
N ALA A 505 22.52 0.64 16.95
CA ALA A 505 23.04 -0.52 16.23
C ALA A 505 23.73 -1.49 17.19
N LEU A 506 23.36 -2.76 17.14
CA LEU A 506 24.06 -3.80 17.89
C LEU A 506 25.35 -4.18 17.17
N ARG A 507 26.33 -4.67 17.94
CA ARG A 507 27.50 -5.32 17.33
C ARG A 507 27.03 -6.48 16.46
N PRO A 508 27.56 -6.66 15.24
CA PRO A 508 27.21 -7.81 14.43
C PRO A 508 27.50 -9.12 15.16
N SER A 509 26.69 -10.14 14.89
CA SER A 509 26.94 -11.51 15.37
C SER A 509 28.33 -11.96 14.93
N PRO A 510 29.17 -12.51 15.83
CA PRO A 510 30.46 -13.06 15.45
C PRO A 510 30.32 -14.40 14.71
N TYR A 511 29.13 -14.99 14.73
CA TYR A 511 28.85 -16.28 14.10
C TYR A 511 28.50 -16.07 12.63
N ALA A 512 29.24 -16.77 11.77
CA ALA A 512 28.95 -16.82 10.35
C ALA A 512 27.66 -17.60 10.09
N VAL A 513 26.86 -17.11 9.14
CA VAL A 513 25.73 -17.81 8.56
C VAL A 513 26.28 -18.87 7.62
N ASP A 514 25.83 -20.10 7.79
CA ASP A 514 26.07 -21.19 6.84
C ASP A 514 24.77 -21.53 6.09
N GLN A 515 24.80 -22.60 5.29
CA GLN A 515 23.65 -23.03 4.48
C GLN A 515 22.71 -23.99 5.24
N GLU A 516 22.95 -24.22 6.52
CA GLU A 516 22.13 -25.06 7.38
C GLU A 516 21.02 -24.25 8.07
N TYR A 517 20.04 -24.98 8.60
CA TYR A 517 18.99 -24.38 9.38
C TYR A 517 19.48 -24.01 10.78
N HIS A 518 19.35 -22.73 11.10
CA HIS A 518 19.57 -22.20 12.42
C HIS A 518 18.29 -21.57 12.98
N HIS A 519 18.17 -21.62 14.30
CA HIS A 519 17.14 -20.92 15.03
C HIS A 519 17.61 -19.52 15.40
N TYR A 520 16.77 -18.53 15.14
CA TYR A 520 16.99 -17.15 15.52
C TYR A 520 15.86 -16.67 16.41
N ALA A 521 16.19 -15.83 17.39
CA ALA A 521 15.19 -15.05 18.11
C ALA A 521 15.69 -13.64 18.40
N LEU A 522 14.91 -12.62 18.02
CA LEU A 522 15.08 -11.26 18.47
C LEU A 522 14.17 -11.03 19.68
N VAL A 523 14.78 -10.77 20.84
CA VAL A 523 14.07 -10.50 22.09
C VAL A 523 14.27 -9.04 22.46
N ILE A 524 13.17 -8.33 22.69
CA ILE A 524 13.13 -7.00 23.28
C ILE A 524 12.45 -7.14 24.64
N ASN A 525 13.16 -6.77 25.71
CA ASN A 525 12.70 -6.89 27.08
C ASN A 525 12.27 -5.52 27.63
N ASP A 526 11.12 -5.46 28.30
CA ASP A 526 10.83 -4.30 29.15
C ASP A 526 11.73 -4.39 30.39
N PRO A 527 12.61 -3.39 30.63
CA PRO A 527 13.53 -3.37 31.77
C PRO A 527 12.83 -3.55 33.13
N LYS A 528 11.54 -3.23 33.22
CA LYS A 528 10.72 -3.38 34.44
C LYS A 528 10.26 -4.82 34.68
N SER A 529 10.15 -5.61 33.61
CA SER A 529 9.54 -6.95 33.64
C SER A 529 10.56 -8.08 33.76
N ASN A 530 11.75 -7.93 33.16
CA ASN A 530 12.77 -8.98 33.05
C ASN A 530 14.10 -8.49 33.64
N LEU A 531 14.15 -8.37 34.97
CA LEU A 531 15.34 -7.95 35.70
C LEU A 531 16.53 -8.89 35.42
N GLY A 532 17.62 -8.34 34.89
CA GLY A 532 18.87 -9.07 34.63
C GLY A 532 19.03 -9.59 33.19
N GLU A 533 17.98 -9.50 32.36
CA GLU A 533 18.09 -9.76 30.92
C GLU A 533 18.48 -8.47 30.17
N PRO A 534 19.24 -8.54 29.07
CA PRO A 534 19.55 -7.36 28.27
C PRO A 534 18.26 -6.77 27.66
N PRO A 535 18.12 -5.43 27.54
CA PRO A 535 16.99 -4.78 26.90
C PRO A 535 16.70 -5.29 25.49
N ILE A 536 17.74 -5.68 24.76
CA ILE A 536 17.63 -6.28 23.43
C ILE A 536 18.72 -7.33 23.21
N ALA A 537 18.36 -8.46 22.62
CA ALA A 537 19.30 -9.51 22.23
C ALA A 537 18.81 -10.29 21.00
N LEU A 538 19.77 -10.58 20.11
CA LEU A 538 19.64 -11.58 19.05
C LEU A 538 20.23 -12.89 19.54
N TYR A 539 19.44 -13.96 19.47
CA TYR A 539 19.85 -15.32 19.79
C TYR A 539 20.07 -16.13 18.51
N LEU A 540 21.05 -17.04 18.56
CA LEU A 540 21.34 -18.06 17.57
C LEU A 540 21.39 -19.42 18.28
N ASP A 541 20.55 -20.36 17.88
CA ASP A 541 20.43 -21.72 18.43
C ASP A 541 20.33 -21.75 19.98
N GLY A 542 19.61 -20.79 20.55
CA GLY A 542 19.38 -20.68 21.99
C GLY A 542 20.50 -19.99 22.78
N TYR A 543 21.54 -19.46 22.11
CA TYR A 543 22.62 -18.70 22.71
C TYR A 543 22.60 -17.24 22.26
N VAL A 544 23.02 -16.31 23.13
CA VAL A 544 23.09 -14.88 22.77
C VAL A 544 24.18 -14.70 21.71
N ALA A 545 23.79 -14.28 20.51
CA ALA A 545 24.70 -13.97 19.39
C ALA A 545 25.11 -12.50 19.41
N SER A 546 24.18 -11.60 19.76
CA SER A 546 24.46 -10.18 19.94
C SER A 546 23.47 -9.58 20.95
N SER A 547 23.92 -8.62 21.74
CA SER A 547 23.06 -7.91 22.71
C SER A 547 23.64 -6.55 23.06
N SER A 548 22.81 -5.69 23.66
CA SER A 548 23.27 -4.42 24.24
C SER A 548 22.52 -4.12 25.53
N ILE A 549 23.26 -3.95 26.63
CA ILE A 549 22.72 -3.49 27.92
C ILE A 549 22.44 -1.99 27.96
N HIS A 550 22.99 -1.24 27.01
CA HIS A 550 22.84 0.21 26.91
C HIS A 550 21.74 0.61 25.92
N TRP A 551 21.14 -0.35 25.23
CA TRP A 551 20.06 -0.06 24.30
C TRP A 551 18.82 0.39 25.06
N THR A 552 18.30 1.54 24.67
CA THR A 552 17.04 2.10 25.17
C THR A 552 16.06 2.20 24.02
N TYR A 553 14.83 1.77 24.26
CA TYR A 553 13.77 1.88 23.26
C TYR A 553 13.59 3.34 22.81
N PRO A 554 13.74 3.65 21.51
CA PRO A 554 13.60 5.02 21.03
C PRO A 554 12.12 5.39 20.89
N GLU A 555 11.60 6.25 21.76
CA GLU A 555 10.18 6.67 21.68
C GLU A 555 9.80 7.30 20.32
N SER A 556 10.78 7.85 19.60
CA SER A 556 10.60 8.45 18.28
C SER A 556 10.14 7.48 17.19
N ILE A 557 10.37 6.17 17.34
CA ILE A 557 9.88 5.18 16.35
C ILE A 557 8.41 4.81 16.56
N GLY A 558 7.78 5.24 17.65
CA GLY A 558 6.42 4.84 18.02
C GLY A 558 6.35 3.38 18.49
N SER A 559 5.52 3.10 19.48
CA SER A 559 5.55 1.82 20.19
C SER A 559 4.67 0.72 19.61
N ILE A 560 3.68 1.05 18.77
CA ILE A 560 2.72 0.08 18.24
C ILE A 560 3.35 -0.65 17.06
N VAL A 561 3.32 -1.98 17.10
CA VAL A 561 3.76 -2.83 15.99
C VAL A 561 2.67 -2.88 14.92
N ARG A 562 3.00 -2.44 13.70
CA ARG A 562 2.11 -2.44 12.53
C ARG A 562 2.22 -3.72 11.69
N GLY A 563 3.28 -4.50 11.90
CA GLY A 563 3.43 -5.81 11.29
C GLY A 563 4.85 -6.32 11.43
N VAL A 564 5.03 -7.61 11.15
CA VAL A 564 6.37 -8.23 11.09
C VAL A 564 6.59 -8.79 9.70
N TRP A 565 7.70 -8.39 9.09
CA TRP A 565 8.10 -8.79 7.75
C TRP A 565 9.27 -9.78 7.79
N PHE A 566 9.30 -10.71 6.84
CA PHE A 566 10.45 -11.60 6.61
C PHE A 566 10.85 -11.59 5.13
N GLY A 567 12.16 -11.60 4.87
CA GLY A 567 12.75 -11.58 3.53
C GLY A 567 12.66 -10.25 2.78
N SER A 568 11.92 -9.27 3.32
CA SER A 568 11.76 -7.94 2.73
C SER A 568 11.28 -6.94 3.80
N ILE A 569 10.91 -5.74 3.36
CA ILE A 569 10.36 -4.65 4.13
C ILE A 569 9.23 -3.97 3.36
N GLU A 570 8.40 -3.21 4.06
CA GLU A 570 7.58 -2.19 3.43
C GLU A 570 8.46 -1.26 2.54
N PRO A 571 7.97 -0.81 1.37
CA PRO A 571 8.75 0.01 0.44
C PRO A 571 9.43 1.21 1.10
N LEU A 572 10.70 1.46 0.76
CA LEU A 572 11.51 2.51 1.38
C LEU A 572 11.07 3.94 1.02
N ASN A 573 10.40 4.11 -0.12
CA ASN A 573 9.90 5.40 -0.60
C ASN A 573 8.49 5.72 -0.07
N ASP A 574 7.93 4.87 0.79
CA ASP A 574 6.59 5.01 1.34
C ASP A 574 5.51 5.21 0.26
N ARG A 575 5.72 4.60 -0.91
CA ARG A 575 4.76 4.54 -2.01
C ARG A 575 4.63 3.12 -2.52
N TYR A 576 3.52 2.47 -2.19
CA TYR A 576 3.18 1.15 -2.73
C TYR A 576 2.96 1.12 -4.24
N GLN A 577 2.90 2.27 -4.91
CA GLN A 577 2.82 2.40 -6.37
C GLN A 577 4.17 2.25 -7.05
N SER A 578 5.25 2.59 -6.34
CA SER A 578 6.59 2.56 -6.90
C SER A 578 7.10 1.13 -7.05
N PRO A 579 8.06 0.87 -7.96
CA PRO A 579 8.74 -0.42 -8.01
C PRO A 579 9.24 -0.82 -6.62
N TRP A 580 9.03 -2.09 -6.25
CA TRP A 580 9.51 -2.61 -4.98
C TRP A 580 11.04 -2.62 -4.99
N ASP A 581 11.68 -2.09 -3.94
CA ASP A 581 13.13 -2.14 -3.84
C ASP A 581 13.57 -3.55 -3.46
N ASN A 582 14.00 -4.32 -4.47
CA ASN A 582 14.43 -5.69 -4.28
C ASN A 582 15.88 -5.79 -3.78
N SER A 583 16.63 -4.68 -3.73
CA SER A 583 18.05 -4.70 -3.31
C SER A 583 18.23 -5.10 -1.84
N VAL A 584 17.21 -4.85 -1.02
CA VAL A 584 17.18 -5.17 0.41
C VAL A 584 16.54 -6.52 0.70
N ASN A 585 16.10 -7.28 -0.32
CA ASN A 585 15.35 -8.51 -0.10
C ASN A 585 16.30 -9.69 0.09
N LEU A 586 16.00 -10.56 1.05
CA LEU A 586 16.83 -11.71 1.39
C LEU A 586 16.24 -12.99 0.77
N GLN A 587 17.04 -13.64 -0.07
CA GLN A 587 16.77 -15.01 -0.50
C GLN A 587 17.00 -15.95 0.68
N ALA A 588 15.96 -16.63 1.15
CA ALA A 588 16.05 -17.50 2.33
C ALA A 588 14.88 -18.49 2.40
N TYR A 589 15.06 -19.52 3.21
CA TYR A 589 14.01 -20.45 3.60
C TYR A 589 13.59 -20.15 5.03
N TYR A 590 12.29 -20.09 5.30
CA TYR A 590 11.72 -19.81 6.62
C TYR A 590 10.78 -20.93 7.07
N ARG A 591 10.79 -21.26 8.36
CA ARG A 591 9.81 -22.16 8.99
C ARG A 591 9.61 -21.84 10.47
N GLU A 592 8.51 -22.32 11.04
CA GLU A 592 8.22 -22.27 12.50
C GLU A 592 8.41 -20.87 13.11
N ILE A 593 7.71 -19.87 12.56
CA ILE A 593 7.74 -18.49 13.07
C ILE A 593 6.82 -18.41 14.29
N ASN A 594 7.33 -17.86 15.39
CA ASN A 594 6.60 -17.62 16.61
C ASN A 594 6.79 -16.17 17.06
N ILE A 595 5.72 -15.50 17.49
CA ILE A 595 5.77 -14.13 17.99
C ILE A 595 5.07 -14.03 19.34
N TRP A 596 5.70 -13.42 20.33
CA TRP A 596 5.14 -13.16 21.65
C TRP A 596 5.07 -11.68 21.96
N GLU A 597 4.04 -11.31 22.72
CA GLU A 597 3.86 -9.98 23.31
C GLU A 597 4.63 -9.82 24.64
N LYS A 598 5.80 -10.45 24.72
CA LYS A 598 6.71 -10.34 25.85
C LYS A 598 8.13 -10.71 25.42
N GLY A 599 9.10 -10.19 26.15
CA GLY A 599 10.47 -10.69 26.08
C GLY A 599 10.59 -12.06 26.75
N LEU A 600 11.12 -13.06 26.03
CA LEU A 600 11.40 -14.39 26.57
C LEU A 600 12.76 -14.43 27.27
N SER A 601 12.85 -15.20 28.37
CA SER A 601 14.13 -15.47 29.03
C SER A 601 15.00 -16.42 28.23
N VAL A 602 16.31 -16.43 28.50
CA VAL A 602 17.26 -17.36 27.86
C VAL A 602 16.81 -18.82 27.98
N ALA A 603 16.27 -19.21 29.14
CA ALA A 603 15.79 -20.56 29.39
C ALA A 603 14.62 -20.92 28.45
N MET A 604 13.65 -20.02 28.30
CA MET A 604 12.51 -20.23 27.41
C MET A 604 12.94 -20.31 25.94
N VAL A 605 13.91 -19.50 25.52
CA VAL A 605 14.45 -19.57 24.16
C VAL A 605 15.14 -20.93 23.92
N LYS A 606 15.93 -21.42 24.87
CA LYS A 606 16.57 -22.75 24.77
C LYS A 606 15.56 -23.89 24.76
N ASP A 607 14.54 -23.83 25.60
CA ASP A 607 13.50 -24.85 25.66
C ASP A 607 12.74 -24.96 24.32
N MET A 608 12.47 -23.83 23.67
CA MET A 608 11.86 -23.78 22.34
C MET A 608 12.73 -24.44 21.25
N VAL A 609 14.05 -24.21 21.27
CA VAL A 609 14.99 -24.86 20.35
C VAL A 609 14.98 -26.37 20.57
N ALA A 610 15.05 -26.81 21.83
CA ALA A 610 15.04 -28.22 22.20
C ALA A 610 13.72 -28.91 21.81
N SER A 611 12.57 -28.27 22.05
CA SER A 611 11.26 -28.82 21.69
C SER A 611 11.10 -28.97 20.18
N THR A 612 11.59 -28.00 19.40
CA THR A 612 11.49 -28.05 17.93
C THR A 612 12.36 -29.18 17.35
N HIS A 613 13.59 -29.36 17.87
CA HIS A 613 14.44 -30.49 17.49
C HIS A 613 13.83 -31.85 17.85
N MET A 614 13.15 -31.97 19.00
CA MET A 614 12.44 -33.22 19.38
C MET A 614 11.29 -33.53 18.41
N THR A 615 10.55 -32.53 17.97
CA THR A 615 9.44 -32.69 17.02
C THR A 615 9.95 -33.03 15.61
N LEU A 616 11.03 -32.40 15.15
CA LEU A 616 11.68 -32.69 13.86
C LEU A 616 12.31 -34.09 13.84
N THR A 617 12.98 -34.51 14.91
CA THR A 617 13.60 -35.85 15.01
C THR A 617 12.56 -36.97 15.11
N THR A 618 11.42 -36.76 15.77
CA THR A 618 10.31 -37.73 15.79
C THR A 618 9.58 -37.80 14.45
N ALA A 619 9.45 -36.68 13.73
CA ALA A 619 8.91 -36.67 12.36
C ALA A 619 9.85 -37.37 11.37
N SER A 620 11.17 -37.15 11.46
CA SER A 620 12.17 -37.83 10.62
C SER A 620 12.21 -39.34 10.87
N LYS A 621 12.11 -39.79 12.14
CA LYS A 621 11.98 -41.21 12.50
C LYS A 621 10.69 -41.84 11.95
N LYS A 622 9.57 -41.12 11.94
CA LYS A 622 8.31 -41.60 11.32
C LYS A 622 8.42 -41.71 9.79
N LYS A 623 9.05 -40.75 9.10
CA LYS A 623 9.34 -40.82 7.65
C LYS A 623 10.32 -41.96 7.31
N ALA A 624 11.36 -42.17 8.12
CA ALA A 624 12.31 -43.27 7.96
C ALA A 624 11.67 -44.66 8.15
N SER A 625 10.62 -44.77 8.97
CA SER A 625 9.86 -46.04 9.10
C SER A 625 8.92 -46.34 7.93
N LYS A 626 8.55 -45.32 7.14
CA LYS A 626 7.69 -45.46 5.94
C LYS A 626 8.46 -45.54 4.62
N SER A 627 9.77 -45.24 4.61
CA SER A 627 10.64 -45.27 3.43
C SER A 627 11.51 -46.55 3.41
N LYS A 628 10.86 -47.71 3.38
CA LYS A 628 11.49 -48.99 3.00
C LYS A 628 10.65 -49.69 1.94
N THR A 629 10.52 -49.07 0.77
CA THR A 629 10.14 -49.75 -0.47
C THR A 629 10.76 -49.00 -1.65
N ASN A 630 11.44 -49.79 -2.50
CA ASN A 630 12.35 -49.39 -3.57
C ASN A 630 11.78 -48.36 -4.57
N ALA A 631 12.61 -47.39 -4.96
CA ALA A 631 12.55 -46.79 -6.30
C ALA A 631 13.95 -46.30 -6.70
N ALA A 632 14.36 -46.70 -7.90
CA ALA A 632 15.66 -46.44 -8.49
C ALA A 632 15.81 -44.97 -8.92
N THR A 633 17.01 -44.44 -8.72
CA THR A 633 17.42 -43.07 -9.01
C THR A 633 17.71 -42.90 -10.50
N THR A 634 16.99 -42.00 -11.18
CA THR A 634 17.40 -41.44 -12.47
C THR A 634 17.71 -39.96 -12.26
N THR A 635 18.98 -39.61 -12.28
CA THR A 635 19.49 -38.24 -12.31
C THR A 635 19.33 -37.66 -13.72
N GLN A 636 18.49 -36.63 -13.88
CA GLN A 636 18.54 -35.72 -15.01
C GLN A 636 18.91 -34.33 -14.51
N ALA A 637 19.98 -33.77 -15.08
CA ALA A 637 20.44 -32.42 -14.85
C ALA A 637 19.51 -31.43 -15.57
N PHE A 638 19.02 -30.41 -14.86
CA PHE A 638 18.34 -29.27 -15.47
C PHE A 638 19.34 -28.14 -15.70
N SER A 639 19.48 -27.77 -16.97
CA SER A 639 20.23 -26.60 -17.44
C SER A 639 19.45 -25.32 -17.17
N ASN A 640 20.16 -24.28 -16.76
CA ASN A 640 19.70 -22.89 -16.72
C ASN A 640 19.40 -22.40 -18.15
N GLU A 641 18.13 -22.30 -18.53
CA GLU A 641 17.68 -21.39 -19.59
C GLU A 641 16.44 -20.63 -19.11
N LYS A 642 16.45 -19.30 -19.30
CA LYS A 642 15.30 -18.42 -19.09
C LYS A 642 14.15 -18.89 -19.97
N SER A 643 12.96 -18.99 -19.40
CA SER A 643 11.72 -19.26 -20.13
C SER A 643 11.47 -18.16 -21.15
N GLN A 644 11.20 -18.53 -22.40
CA GLN A 644 10.79 -17.61 -23.48
C GLN A 644 9.46 -16.87 -23.18
N LEU A 645 8.73 -17.26 -22.12
CA LEU A 645 7.52 -16.57 -21.66
C LEU A 645 7.82 -15.29 -20.86
N ASP A 646 9.04 -15.15 -20.32
CA ASP A 646 9.45 -13.99 -19.52
C ASP A 646 10.02 -12.84 -20.40
N GLN A 647 10.25 -13.07 -21.70
CA GLN A 647 10.84 -12.09 -22.62
C GLN A 647 9.81 -11.36 -23.50
N GLU A 648 8.57 -11.84 -23.59
CA GLU A 648 7.51 -11.21 -24.40
C GLU A 648 6.60 -10.25 -23.60
N LEU A 649 6.78 -10.14 -22.28
CA LEU A 649 5.99 -9.23 -21.42
C LEU A 649 6.73 -7.94 -21.01
N GLU A 650 7.99 -7.77 -21.42
CA GLU A 650 8.83 -6.61 -21.04
C GLU A 650 8.90 -5.50 -22.11
N GLN A 651 8.17 -5.58 -23.23
CA GLN A 651 8.39 -4.66 -24.36
C GLN A 651 7.20 -3.88 -24.93
N GLU A 652 5.99 -3.97 -24.38
CA GLU A 652 4.92 -3.02 -24.74
C GLU A 652 4.16 -2.60 -23.47
N GLU A 653 3.94 -1.28 -23.35
CA GLU A 653 3.30 -0.56 -22.23
C GLU A 653 4.16 -0.35 -20.98
N LEU A 654 4.76 0.84 -20.85
CA LEU A 654 5.02 1.54 -19.57
C LEU A 654 5.64 2.96 -19.72
N GLU A 655 5.85 3.48 -20.94
CA GLU A 655 6.52 4.78 -21.10
C GLU A 655 5.59 6.02 -20.96
N GLU A 656 4.26 5.91 -21.10
CA GLU A 656 3.36 7.08 -21.01
C GLU A 656 2.84 7.38 -19.58
N ASP A 657 2.83 6.39 -18.68
CA ASP A 657 2.23 6.55 -17.34
C ASP A 657 3.22 7.05 -16.27
N GLU A 658 4.54 6.98 -16.51
CA GLU A 658 5.49 7.52 -15.54
C GLU A 658 5.41 9.06 -15.50
N GLU A 659 5.39 9.76 -16.64
CA GLU A 659 5.57 11.22 -16.65
C GLU A 659 4.40 12.02 -16.02
N LEU A 660 3.18 11.48 -15.99
CA LEU A 660 2.00 12.13 -15.39
C LEU A 660 1.78 11.78 -13.90
N LEU A 661 2.28 10.63 -13.43
CA LEU A 661 2.23 10.26 -12.01
C LEU A 661 3.24 11.05 -11.16
N TRP A 662 4.36 11.50 -11.77
CA TRP A 662 5.39 12.26 -11.07
C TRP A 662 5.07 13.75 -10.90
N GLY A 663 4.07 14.30 -11.62
CA GLY A 663 3.69 15.71 -11.52
C GLY A 663 2.87 16.09 -10.28
N ALA A 664 2.29 15.10 -9.58
CA ALA A 664 1.32 15.36 -8.50
C ALA A 664 1.94 15.76 -7.15
N ASN A 665 3.27 15.65 -6.96
CA ASN A 665 3.94 16.01 -5.70
C ASN A 665 4.93 17.18 -5.81
N ASP A 666 5.29 17.62 -7.02
CA ASP A 666 6.16 18.80 -7.19
C ASP A 666 5.38 20.13 -7.16
N GLN A 667 4.06 20.11 -6.97
CA GLN A 667 3.21 21.30 -6.83
C GLN A 667 2.76 21.60 -5.38
N LEU A 668 3.34 20.91 -4.38
CA LEU A 668 3.04 21.15 -2.96
C LEU A 668 4.04 22.07 -2.25
N ASP A 669 5.06 22.55 -2.97
CA ASP A 669 6.01 23.57 -2.49
C ASP A 669 5.88 24.84 -3.35
N ASP A 670 4.78 25.60 -3.19
CA ASP A 670 4.73 27.06 -3.39
C ASP A 670 3.51 27.71 -2.70
#